data_AF-V4ABW0-F1
#
_entry.id   AF-V4ABW0-F1
#
_cell.length_a   1.000
_cell.length_b   1.000
_cell.length_c   1.000
_cell.angle_alpha   90.00
_cell.angle_beta   90.00
_cell.angle_gamma   90.00
#
_symmetry.space_group_name_H-M   'P 1'
#
loop_
_entity.id
_entity.type
_entity.pdbx_description
1 polymer ?
#
loop_
_entity_poly.entity_id
_entity_poly.type
_entity_poly.pdbx_seq_one_letter_code
_entity_poly.pdbx_strand_id
1 'polypeptide(L)'
;MWLIFQGKTQYPKHYKDLVKENQLFNKYYQGLGLIPEGEWDEFLKMLNTPLPVTFRINGNRSQAKEMLEVIQGHYLKNLEQVEVDGEVIKPPQQIEWYPDNVAWYMEVSRQSMRKSEMYSKFHKFLVSETESGNISRQEAVSMIPPLLLDVQPHHKVLDMCAAPGSKTAQLIELLHSDENQEVPDGFIIANDADNKRCYMMVHQIKRLQTPCCMIINHDASILPKLRSNTDEQHLQFYQFDRILADVPCSGDGTLRKNPDLWKRWNPTHACSLHGLQKKILKRGVELLAVGGRLVYSTCSFHPVEDEAIVANMLRKAEGCLELIDVRSQLPKLKSIPGITTWKVMSKEGTWYDKFDDLPQLLTNQIRHSMFPPTPEEAEVMQLEKCVRILPHHQNTGGFFIAVFQKTKTLPWMKNYSDSSSTGENVVKTKIIEHETIVQTETVEGGTITKTETVEDETTVKTESDSVEKNNDEDDKKRKPDGSESNRPQKKPRLQGYKEDPFLFTKNDDPFWTSIKSFYKLPESFACDQGMYRSAEGCKRSLYFVSAGIKNIVECNRDRLKFINMGVKLFSRAPSPLVPQCDFRVAQECLSCLHNNFTGRHVDINKDDAFIILTQENPLIETLTPDTKKYLNELSKNSSLFTA
;
A
#
# COMPACT_ATOMS: atom_id res chain seq x y z
N MET A 1 4.96 -7.70 5.89
CA MET A 1 4.33 -7.91 7.21
C MET A 1 3.46 -9.17 7.25
N TRP A 2 2.89 -9.65 6.12
CA TRP A 2 2.01 -10.82 6.07
C TRP A 2 2.69 -12.21 5.97
N LEU A 3 3.89 -12.31 5.39
CA LEU A 3 4.57 -13.60 5.18
C LEU A 3 5.21 -14.22 6.44
N ILE A 4 5.23 -13.50 7.57
CA ILE A 4 5.89 -13.98 8.80
C ILE A 4 4.97 -14.89 9.64
N PHE A 5 3.67 -14.97 9.33
CA PHE A 5 2.70 -15.62 10.22
C PHE A 5 1.78 -16.68 9.60
N GLN A 6 1.81 -16.91 8.29
CA GLN A 6 1.21 -18.12 7.71
C GLN A 6 2.11 -19.33 7.94
N GLY A 7 2.18 -19.84 9.17
CA GLY A 7 2.40 -21.25 9.55
C GLY A 7 3.36 -22.18 8.78
N LYS A 8 4.26 -21.70 7.90
CA LYS A 8 5.14 -22.50 7.03
C LYS A 8 6.57 -21.98 6.96
N THR A 9 7.03 -21.26 7.97
CA THR A 9 8.47 -21.28 8.27
C THR A 9 8.71 -22.47 9.18
N GLN A 10 9.21 -23.58 8.61
CA GLN A 10 10.05 -24.49 9.38
C GLN A 10 11.20 -23.63 9.91
N TYR A 11 11.08 -23.15 11.14
CA TYR A 11 12.24 -22.61 11.85
C TYR A 11 13.17 -23.80 12.05
N PRO A 12 14.39 -23.82 11.45
CA PRO A 12 15.35 -24.83 11.82
C PRO A 12 15.59 -24.74 13.33
N LYS A 13 15.51 -25.88 14.00
CA LYS A 13 15.79 -26.04 15.42
C LYS A 13 17.19 -25.47 15.72
N HIS A 14 17.29 -24.67 16.78
CA HIS A 14 18.47 -23.96 17.32
C HIS A 14 18.94 -22.70 16.56
N TYR A 15 18.40 -21.53 16.92
CA TYR A 15 19.11 -20.27 16.70
C TYR A 15 20.23 -20.16 17.76
N LYS A 16 21.49 -20.11 17.32
CA LYS A 16 22.53 -19.38 18.07
C LYS A 16 22.06 -17.94 18.20
N ASP A 17 22.17 -17.34 19.38
CA ASP A 17 21.80 -15.94 19.61
C ASP A 17 22.42 -15.06 18.51
N LEU A 18 21.57 -14.37 17.74
CA LEU A 18 22.03 -13.45 16.71
C LEU A 18 22.79 -12.31 17.41
N VAL A 19 24.06 -12.10 17.02
CA VAL A 19 24.86 -10.96 17.49
C VAL A 19 24.16 -9.67 17.08
N LYS A 20 23.67 -8.90 18.06
CA LYS A 20 22.98 -7.62 17.90
C LYS A 20 23.91 -6.43 18.21
N GLU A 21 25.09 -6.48 17.63
CA GLU A 21 26.12 -5.46 17.84
C GLU A 21 26.82 -5.15 16.52
N ASN A 22 27.23 -3.89 16.36
CA ASN A 22 28.04 -3.45 15.22
C ASN A 22 28.89 -2.24 15.65
N GLN A 23 30.21 -2.39 15.64
CA GLN A 23 31.13 -1.34 16.07
C GLN A 23 31.09 -0.10 15.17
N LEU A 24 30.90 -0.30 13.86
CA LEU A 24 30.82 0.81 12.90
C LEU A 24 29.51 1.58 13.09
N PHE A 25 28.41 0.91 13.42
CA PHE A 25 27.13 1.54 13.80
C PHE A 25 27.32 2.46 15.01
N ASN A 26 27.97 1.95 16.06
CA ASN A 26 28.24 2.73 17.27
C ASN A 26 29.11 3.94 16.95
N LYS A 27 30.24 3.73 16.25
CA LYS A 27 31.15 4.81 15.82
C LYS A 27 30.44 5.87 14.99
N TYR A 28 29.55 5.45 14.08
CA TYR A 28 28.82 6.36 13.20
C TYR A 28 27.84 7.23 13.99
N TYR A 29 26.92 6.64 14.74
CA TYR A 29 25.87 7.40 15.42
C TYR A 29 26.36 8.19 16.63
N GLN A 30 27.40 7.71 17.35
CA GLN A 30 28.08 8.51 18.36
C GLN A 30 28.83 9.68 17.73
N GLY A 31 29.53 9.45 16.61
CA GLY A 31 30.28 10.50 15.92
C GLY A 31 29.40 11.55 15.24
N LEU A 32 28.16 11.20 14.88
CA LEU A 32 27.16 12.16 14.40
C LEU A 32 26.59 13.06 15.50
N GLY A 33 26.60 12.60 16.76
CA GLY A 33 25.90 13.30 17.85
C GLY A 33 24.38 13.37 17.66
N LEU A 34 23.80 12.44 16.90
CA LEU A 34 22.35 12.43 16.59
C LEU A 34 21.50 12.08 17.82
N ILE A 35 22.00 11.17 18.65
CA ILE A 35 21.34 10.76 19.90
C ILE A 35 21.67 11.80 20.97
N PRO A 36 20.68 12.33 21.71
CA PRO A 36 20.92 13.31 22.76
C PRO A 36 21.97 12.85 23.77
N GLU A 37 22.73 13.80 24.30
CA GLU A 37 23.81 13.53 25.26
C GLU A 37 23.27 12.79 26.50
N GLY A 38 23.94 11.72 26.89
CA GLY A 38 23.54 10.87 28.03
C GLY A 38 22.50 9.78 27.71
N GLU A 39 21.90 9.77 26.51
CA GLU A 39 20.86 8.78 26.15
C GLU A 39 21.37 7.56 25.37
N TRP A 40 22.67 7.54 25.03
CA TRP A 40 23.24 6.52 24.13
C TRP A 40 23.05 5.07 24.62
N ASP A 41 23.30 4.83 25.91
CA ASP A 41 23.20 3.48 26.48
C ASP A 41 21.74 2.98 26.51
N GLU A 42 20.79 3.88 26.76
CA GLU A 42 19.36 3.57 26.73
C GLU A 42 18.88 3.29 25.30
N PHE A 43 19.34 4.10 24.34
CA PHE A 43 19.09 3.89 22.90
C PHE A 43 19.58 2.51 22.45
N LEU A 44 20.84 2.15 22.74
CA LEU A 44 21.39 0.84 22.39
C LEU A 44 20.67 -0.31 23.10
N LYS A 45 20.36 -0.15 24.39
CA LYS A 45 19.58 -1.14 25.14
C LYS A 45 18.22 -1.36 24.49
N MET A 46 17.52 -0.30 24.10
CA MET A 46 16.20 -0.41 23.46
C MET A 46 16.27 -1.04 22.08
N LEU A 47 17.29 -0.74 21.27
CA LEU A 47 17.49 -1.41 19.97
C LEU A 47 17.69 -2.93 20.11
N ASN A 48 18.14 -3.38 21.28
CA ASN A 48 18.35 -4.79 21.58
C ASN A 48 17.09 -5.52 22.08
N THR A 49 16.02 -4.80 22.47
CA THR A 49 14.78 -5.40 22.94
C THR A 49 13.77 -5.62 21.80
N PRO A 50 12.92 -6.67 21.88
CA PRO A 50 11.83 -6.88 20.94
C PRO A 50 10.81 -5.73 20.97
N LEU A 51 10.19 -5.42 19.83
CA LEU A 51 9.08 -4.45 19.76
C LEU A 51 7.83 -4.97 20.49
N PRO A 52 7.05 -4.09 21.13
CA PRO A 52 5.72 -4.44 21.61
C PRO A 52 4.80 -4.83 20.46
N VAL A 53 3.78 -5.66 20.74
CA VAL A 53 2.74 -5.99 19.77
C VAL A 53 1.72 -4.85 19.77
N THR A 54 1.52 -4.25 18.60
CA THR A 54 0.63 -3.08 18.43
C THR A 54 -0.54 -3.41 17.50
N PHE A 55 -1.71 -2.87 17.83
CA PHE A 55 -2.91 -2.99 17.01
C PHE A 55 -3.76 -1.72 17.08
N ARG A 56 -4.64 -1.56 16.11
CA ARG A 56 -5.59 -0.46 16.02
C ARG A 56 -6.96 -0.98 15.62
N ILE A 57 -8.00 -0.38 16.18
CA ILE A 57 -9.38 -0.61 15.77
C ILE A 57 -9.63 0.18 14.48
N ASN A 58 -10.04 -0.51 13.43
CA ASN A 58 -10.45 0.03 12.16
C ASN A 58 -11.99 0.05 12.12
N GLY A 59 -12.57 1.10 11.56
CA GLY A 59 -14.01 1.17 11.34
C GLY A 59 -14.51 2.60 11.40
N ASN A 60 -15.74 2.79 10.93
CA ASN A 60 -16.45 4.05 11.10
C ASN A 60 -16.52 4.37 12.60
N ARG A 61 -16.55 5.66 12.96
CA ARG A 61 -16.46 6.10 14.36
C ARG A 61 -17.51 5.44 15.27
N SER A 62 -18.69 5.13 14.74
CA SER A 62 -19.75 4.39 15.43
C SER A 62 -19.34 2.96 15.82
N GLN A 63 -18.95 2.13 14.84
CA GLN A 63 -18.49 0.75 15.08
C GLN A 63 -17.21 0.70 15.91
N ALA A 64 -16.29 1.65 15.70
CA ALA A 64 -15.05 1.73 16.46
C ALA A 64 -15.31 1.98 17.96
N LYS A 65 -16.34 2.77 18.31
CA LYS A 65 -16.75 3.00 19.70
C LYS A 65 -17.30 1.73 20.35
N GLU A 66 -18.21 1.03 19.68
CA GLU A 66 -18.76 -0.24 20.20
C GLU A 66 -17.66 -1.29 20.40
N MET A 67 -16.74 -1.40 19.43
CA MET A 67 -15.59 -2.30 19.53
C MET A 67 -14.68 -1.93 20.72
N LEU A 68 -14.47 -0.64 20.96
CA LEU A 68 -13.70 -0.14 22.08
C LEU A 68 -14.37 -0.50 23.42
N GLU A 69 -15.69 -0.36 23.53
CA GLU A 69 -16.46 -0.76 24.71
C GLU A 69 -16.34 -2.26 24.99
N VAL A 70 -16.40 -3.10 23.95
CA VAL A 70 -16.20 -4.55 24.08
C VAL A 70 -14.79 -4.88 24.55
N ILE A 71 -13.77 -4.26 23.94
CA ILE A 71 -12.37 -4.49 24.32
C ILE A 71 -12.14 -4.08 25.78
N GLN A 72 -12.53 -2.87 26.15
CA GLN A 72 -12.33 -2.34 27.50
C GLN A 72 -13.15 -3.10 28.55
N GLY A 73 -14.43 -3.34 28.27
CA GLY A 73 -15.36 -3.95 29.22
C GLY A 73 -15.16 -5.45 29.40
N HIS A 74 -15.00 -6.20 28.31
CA HIS A 74 -14.99 -7.66 28.36
C HIS A 74 -13.58 -8.26 28.37
N TYR A 75 -12.61 -7.67 27.65
CA TYR A 75 -11.27 -8.24 27.57
C TYR A 75 -10.32 -7.60 28.57
N LEU A 76 -10.18 -6.27 28.60
CA LEU A 76 -9.18 -5.61 29.45
C LEU A 76 -9.43 -5.83 30.94
N LYS A 77 -10.68 -5.69 31.42
CA LYS A 77 -11.03 -5.98 32.82
C LYS A 77 -10.67 -7.41 33.26
N ASN A 78 -10.79 -8.37 32.35
CA ASN A 78 -10.45 -9.76 32.63
C ASN A 78 -8.94 -10.03 32.52
N LEU A 79 -8.16 -9.12 31.93
CA LEU A 79 -6.70 -9.21 31.86
C LEU A 79 -6.01 -8.49 33.03
N GLU A 80 -6.75 -7.74 33.84
CA GLU A 80 -6.24 -7.17 35.08
C GLU A 80 -5.84 -8.31 36.02
N GLN A 81 -4.58 -8.32 36.48
CA GLN A 81 -4.03 -9.30 37.45
C GLN A 81 -3.72 -10.71 36.91
N VAL A 82 -3.55 -10.88 35.60
CA VAL A 82 -3.09 -12.17 35.06
C VAL A 82 -1.61 -12.39 35.35
N GLU A 83 -1.32 -13.40 36.16
CA GLU A 83 0.05 -13.85 36.45
C GLU A 83 0.47 -15.03 35.56
N VAL A 84 1.66 -14.95 34.97
CA VAL A 84 2.28 -16.05 34.24
C VAL A 84 3.72 -16.20 34.72
N ASP A 85 4.09 -17.41 35.15
CA ASP A 85 5.42 -17.72 35.68
C ASP A 85 5.85 -16.83 36.86
N GLY A 86 4.90 -16.33 37.65
CA GLY A 86 5.16 -15.44 38.80
C GLY A 86 5.32 -13.97 38.46
N GLU A 87 5.16 -13.57 37.19
CA GLU A 87 5.13 -12.18 36.75
C GLU A 87 3.70 -11.75 36.37
N VAL A 88 3.26 -10.60 36.90
CA VAL A 88 2.00 -9.96 36.50
C VAL A 88 2.17 -9.38 35.09
N ILE A 89 1.41 -9.91 34.13
CA ILE A 89 1.40 -9.37 32.78
C ILE A 89 0.55 -8.10 32.77
N LYS A 90 1.11 -7.01 32.22
CA LYS A 90 0.35 -5.77 32.05
C LYS A 90 -0.75 -5.95 31.01
N PRO A 91 -1.97 -5.43 31.26
CA PRO A 91 -3.00 -5.39 30.23
C PRO A 91 -2.54 -4.51 29.07
N PRO A 92 -3.13 -4.68 27.86
CA PRO A 92 -2.91 -3.78 26.74
C PRO A 92 -3.05 -2.31 27.15
N GLN A 93 -2.08 -1.50 26.74
CA GLN A 93 -2.00 -0.08 27.06
C GLN A 93 -2.27 0.75 25.81
N GLN A 94 -2.88 1.92 25.99
CA GLN A 94 -3.19 2.80 24.88
C GLN A 94 -1.92 3.49 24.35
N ILE A 95 -1.83 3.67 23.04
CA ILE A 95 -0.88 4.58 22.41
C ILE A 95 -1.43 5.99 22.55
N GLU A 96 -0.95 6.75 23.53
CA GLU A 96 -1.60 8.00 23.93
C GLU A 96 -1.61 9.11 22.86
N TRP A 97 -0.63 9.12 21.96
CA TRP A 97 -0.56 10.10 20.88
C TRP A 97 -1.44 9.74 19.68
N TYR A 98 -1.99 8.52 19.63
CA TYR A 98 -2.91 8.13 18.57
C TYR A 98 -4.31 8.68 18.88
N PRO A 99 -5.00 9.32 17.91
CA PRO A 99 -6.33 9.90 18.14
C PRO A 99 -7.39 8.90 18.60
N ASP A 100 -8.44 9.41 19.25
CA ASP A 100 -9.68 8.66 19.58
C ASP A 100 -9.49 7.39 20.41
N ASN A 101 -8.32 7.18 21.02
CA ASN A 101 -8.01 6.03 21.89
C ASN A 101 -8.16 4.65 21.20
N VAL A 102 -8.04 4.59 19.87
CA VAL A 102 -8.27 3.36 19.09
C VAL A 102 -7.01 2.52 18.84
N ALA A 103 -5.82 2.99 19.22
CA ALA A 103 -4.56 2.27 19.05
C ALA A 103 -3.93 1.86 20.38
N TRP A 104 -3.44 0.63 20.43
CA TRP A 104 -3.03 -0.05 21.65
C TRP A 104 -1.76 -0.85 21.42
N TYR A 105 -1.01 -1.09 22.48
CA TYR A 105 0.18 -1.94 22.50
C TYR A 105 0.16 -2.89 23.69
N MET A 106 0.87 -4.01 23.56
CA MET A 106 1.04 -4.97 24.66
C MET A 106 2.47 -5.50 24.68
N GLU A 107 3.04 -5.57 25.88
CA GLU A 107 4.39 -6.06 26.15
C GLU A 107 4.34 -7.52 26.61
N VAL A 108 3.77 -8.38 25.77
CA VAL A 108 3.57 -9.80 26.12
C VAL A 108 4.42 -10.69 25.22
N SER A 109 5.24 -11.54 25.82
CA SER A 109 5.98 -12.55 25.07
C SER A 109 5.03 -13.57 24.44
N ARG A 110 5.41 -14.15 23.30
CA ARG A 110 4.62 -15.23 22.67
C ARG A 110 4.46 -16.47 23.56
N GLN A 111 5.44 -16.73 24.43
CA GLN A 111 5.39 -17.84 25.36
C GLN A 111 4.36 -17.57 26.46
N SER A 112 4.36 -16.35 27.00
CA SER A 112 3.42 -15.92 28.03
C SER A 112 1.97 -15.90 27.51
N MET A 113 1.75 -15.45 26.27
CA MET A 113 0.42 -15.50 25.63
C MET A 113 -0.17 -16.91 25.52
N ARG A 114 0.66 -17.95 25.39
CA ARG A 114 0.20 -19.34 25.26
C ARG A 114 -0.12 -20.01 26.60
N LYS A 115 0.49 -19.53 27.69
CA LYS A 115 0.34 -20.09 29.03
C LYS A 115 -0.93 -19.61 29.73
N SER A 116 -1.44 -18.42 29.37
CA SER A 116 -2.69 -17.89 29.93
C SER A 116 -3.88 -18.15 28.99
N GLU A 117 -4.93 -18.76 29.54
CA GLU A 117 -6.19 -18.98 28.81
C GLU A 117 -6.83 -17.64 28.39
N MET A 118 -6.75 -16.62 29.24
CA MET A 118 -7.35 -15.31 28.99
C MET A 118 -6.63 -14.57 27.84
N TYR A 119 -5.29 -14.56 27.83
CA TYR A 119 -4.53 -14.02 26.70
C TYR A 119 -4.73 -14.82 25.42
N SER A 120 -4.91 -16.14 25.52
CA SER A 120 -5.24 -16.97 24.36
C SER A 120 -6.61 -16.60 23.77
N LYS A 121 -7.64 -16.38 24.61
CA LYS A 121 -8.96 -15.88 24.18
C LYS A 121 -8.86 -14.50 23.52
N PHE A 122 -8.15 -13.57 24.14
CA PHE A 122 -7.95 -12.23 23.58
C PHE A 122 -7.16 -12.27 22.25
N HIS A 123 -6.14 -13.13 22.16
CA HIS A 123 -5.39 -13.31 20.92
C HIS A 123 -6.28 -13.84 19.78
N LYS A 124 -7.13 -14.84 20.06
CA LYS A 124 -8.09 -15.38 19.08
C LYS A 124 -9.07 -14.29 18.62
N PHE A 125 -9.58 -13.48 19.54
CA PHE A 125 -10.40 -12.32 19.23
C PHE A 125 -9.65 -11.35 18.28
N LEU A 126 -8.43 -10.95 18.62
CA LEU A 126 -7.64 -10.08 17.75
C LEU A 126 -7.37 -10.70 16.37
N VAL A 127 -7.21 -12.02 16.26
CA VAL A 127 -7.06 -12.69 14.95
C VAL A 127 -8.36 -12.60 14.15
N SER A 128 -9.48 -12.98 14.77
CA SER A 128 -10.83 -12.90 14.17
C SER A 128 -11.13 -11.50 13.65
N GLU A 129 -10.98 -10.48 14.50
CA GLU A 129 -11.25 -9.10 14.10
C GLU A 129 -10.27 -8.57 13.04
N THR A 130 -9.04 -9.07 13.01
CA THR A 130 -8.10 -8.75 11.94
C THR A 130 -8.51 -9.38 10.61
N GLU A 131 -9.13 -10.57 10.62
CA GLU A 131 -9.64 -11.23 9.43
C GLU A 131 -10.90 -10.56 8.88
N SER A 132 -11.78 -10.10 9.79
CA SER A 132 -12.98 -9.32 9.46
C SER A 132 -12.70 -7.89 8.99
N GLY A 133 -11.49 -7.36 9.26
CA GLY A 133 -11.10 -6.01 8.86
C GLY A 133 -11.31 -4.93 9.92
N ASN A 134 -11.89 -5.28 11.07
CA ASN A 134 -12.16 -4.38 12.21
C ASN A 134 -10.92 -4.04 13.03
N ILE A 135 -9.83 -4.80 12.90
CA ILE A 135 -8.56 -4.51 13.57
C ILE A 135 -7.40 -4.58 12.58
N SER A 136 -6.52 -3.58 12.64
CA SER A 136 -5.23 -3.58 11.95
C SER A 136 -4.09 -3.86 12.93
N ARG A 137 -3.24 -4.81 12.58
CA ARG A 137 -1.93 -4.99 13.24
C ARG A 137 -0.89 -4.18 12.48
N GLN A 138 -0.38 -3.14 13.10
CA GLN A 138 0.53 -2.18 12.48
C GLN A 138 1.49 -1.67 13.56
N GLU A 139 2.76 -1.54 13.21
CA GLU A 139 3.77 -0.98 14.10
C GLU A 139 3.48 0.50 14.42
N ALA A 140 3.68 0.90 15.68
CA ALA A 140 3.37 2.24 16.18
C ALA A 140 3.92 3.36 15.26
N VAL A 141 5.23 3.36 14.97
CA VAL A 141 5.83 4.41 14.11
C VAL A 141 5.30 4.40 12.68
N SER A 142 4.84 3.25 12.18
CA SER A 142 4.22 3.17 10.85
C SER A 142 2.84 3.83 10.81
N MET A 143 2.23 4.15 11.94
CA MET A 143 0.93 4.80 12.02
C MET A 143 1.01 6.33 11.87
N ILE A 144 2.20 6.90 12.06
CA ILE A 144 2.41 8.36 12.14
C ILE A 144 2.28 9.04 10.77
N PRO A 145 2.90 8.55 9.66
CA PRO A 145 2.84 9.24 8.38
C PRO A 145 1.42 9.44 7.83
N PRO A 146 0.51 8.45 7.89
CA PRO A 146 -0.88 8.67 7.47
C PRO A 146 -1.63 9.70 8.31
N LEU A 147 -1.38 9.77 9.63
CA LEU A 147 -2.00 10.80 10.50
C LEU A 147 -1.54 12.20 10.10
N LEU A 148 -0.25 12.39 9.87
CA LEU A 148 0.33 13.68 9.49
C LEU A 148 0.02 14.09 8.05
N LEU A 149 -0.39 13.13 7.21
CA LEU A 149 -0.85 13.41 5.85
C LEU A 149 -2.21 14.12 5.85
N ASP A 150 -3.03 13.99 6.90
CA ASP A 150 -4.31 14.69 7.05
C ASP A 150 -5.22 14.50 5.81
N VAL A 151 -5.59 13.24 5.58
CA VAL A 151 -6.51 12.84 4.50
C VAL A 151 -7.94 13.20 4.87
N GLN A 152 -8.72 13.61 3.88
CA GLN A 152 -10.12 14.01 3.99
C GLN A 152 -10.91 13.27 2.91
N PRO A 153 -12.23 13.05 3.08
CA PRO A 153 -13.02 12.19 2.19
C PRO A 153 -12.98 12.54 0.69
N HIS A 154 -12.82 13.82 0.35
CA HIS A 154 -12.76 14.30 -1.03
C HIS A 154 -11.36 14.25 -1.65
N HIS A 155 -10.31 13.92 -0.88
CA HIS A 155 -8.93 13.98 -1.38
C HIS A 155 -8.60 12.86 -2.36
N LYS A 156 -7.82 13.22 -3.38
CA LYS A 156 -7.12 12.29 -4.28
C LYS A 156 -5.78 11.97 -3.66
N VAL A 157 -5.59 10.72 -3.27
CA VAL A 157 -4.43 10.27 -2.49
C VAL A 157 -3.56 9.31 -3.30
N LEU A 158 -2.25 9.50 -3.27
CA LEU A 158 -1.26 8.56 -3.82
C LEU A 158 -0.36 8.01 -2.72
N ASP A 159 -0.32 6.70 -2.55
CA ASP A 159 0.70 6.00 -1.77
C ASP A 159 1.75 5.43 -2.75
N MET A 160 2.93 6.04 -2.77
CA MET A 160 3.94 5.79 -3.81
C MET A 160 4.63 4.43 -3.68
N CYS A 161 4.75 3.90 -2.46
CA CYS A 161 5.51 2.70 -2.10
C CYS A 161 4.73 1.90 -1.05
N ALA A 162 3.54 1.47 -1.46
CA ALA A 162 2.44 1.13 -0.59
C ALA A 162 2.57 -0.25 0.09
N ALA A 163 3.21 -1.23 -0.56
CA ALA A 163 3.18 -2.58 -0.03
C ALA A 163 4.00 -2.68 1.27
N PRO A 164 3.55 -3.43 2.28
CA PRO A 164 2.49 -4.45 2.24
C PRO A 164 1.06 -3.93 2.43
N GLY A 165 0.84 -2.61 2.49
CA GLY A 165 -0.50 -2.00 2.49
C GLY A 165 -1.02 -1.54 3.85
N SER A 166 -0.22 -1.57 4.92
CA SER A 166 -0.69 -1.15 6.26
C SER A 166 -0.95 0.36 6.35
N LYS A 167 -0.08 1.18 5.72
CA LYS A 167 -0.29 2.63 5.65
C LYS A 167 -1.47 2.95 4.72
N THR A 168 -1.56 2.28 3.57
CA THR A 168 -2.70 2.39 2.66
C THR A 168 -4.02 2.03 3.33
N ALA A 169 -4.06 0.96 4.13
CA ALA A 169 -5.23 0.57 4.93
C ALA A 169 -5.67 1.72 5.85
N GLN A 170 -4.73 2.32 6.58
CA GLN A 170 -5.01 3.48 7.42
C GLN A 170 -5.47 4.70 6.60
N LEU A 171 -4.92 4.93 5.40
CA LEU A 171 -5.37 6.00 4.51
C LEU A 171 -6.82 5.79 4.04
N ILE A 172 -7.21 4.53 3.74
CA ILE A 172 -8.58 4.17 3.38
C ILE A 172 -9.54 4.53 4.52
N GLU A 173 -9.16 4.21 5.75
CA GLU A 173 -10.00 4.53 6.90
C GLU A 173 -10.15 6.03 7.14
N LEU A 174 -9.09 6.81 6.92
CA LEU A 174 -9.16 8.28 6.99
C LEU A 174 -10.03 8.86 5.86
N LEU A 175 -10.00 8.26 4.67
CA LEU A 175 -10.85 8.66 3.53
C LEU A 175 -12.35 8.41 3.83
N HIS A 176 -12.66 7.38 4.61
CA HIS A 176 -14.02 7.01 5.03
C HIS A 176 -14.44 7.63 6.39
N SER A 177 -13.84 8.76 6.76
CA SER A 177 -14.10 9.39 8.06
C SER A 177 -15.46 10.09 8.20
N ASP A 178 -16.15 10.38 7.09
CA ASP A 178 -17.51 10.94 7.09
C ASP A 178 -18.55 9.84 6.98
N GLU A 179 -19.27 9.60 8.08
CA GLU A 179 -20.29 8.55 8.16
C GLU A 179 -21.54 8.83 7.32
N ASN A 180 -21.73 10.08 6.87
CA ASN A 180 -22.89 10.44 6.04
C ASN A 180 -22.68 10.10 4.56
N GLN A 181 -21.46 9.73 4.16
CA GLN A 181 -21.11 9.37 2.80
C GLN A 181 -20.67 7.90 2.72
N GLU A 182 -21.50 7.03 2.13
CA GLU A 182 -21.14 5.62 2.00
C GLU A 182 -19.95 5.38 1.05
N VAL A 183 -19.83 6.26 0.04
CA VAL A 183 -18.75 6.24 -0.94
C VAL A 183 -18.16 7.66 -1.04
N PRO A 184 -16.95 7.89 -0.50
CA PRO A 184 -16.28 9.17 -0.60
C PRO A 184 -16.02 9.59 -2.05
N ASP A 185 -16.07 10.90 -2.31
CA ASP A 185 -15.72 11.48 -3.62
C ASP A 185 -14.25 11.28 -3.99
N GLY A 186 -13.39 11.22 -2.97
CA GLY A 186 -11.96 10.98 -3.11
C GLY A 186 -11.61 9.52 -3.43
N PHE A 187 -10.33 9.28 -3.68
CA PHE A 187 -9.84 7.94 -3.97
C PHE A 187 -8.36 7.79 -3.62
N ILE A 188 -7.93 6.55 -3.45
CA ILE A 188 -6.54 6.18 -3.16
C ILE A 188 -5.98 5.35 -4.31
N ILE A 189 -4.79 5.74 -4.76
CA ILE A 189 -3.95 4.94 -5.64
C ILE A 189 -2.78 4.41 -4.82
N ALA A 190 -2.69 3.09 -4.70
CA ALA A 190 -1.62 2.39 -4.00
C ALA A 190 -0.65 1.79 -5.02
N ASN A 191 0.59 2.28 -5.04
CA ASN A 191 1.61 1.85 -5.97
C ASN A 191 2.73 1.07 -5.27
N ASP A 192 3.21 -0.02 -5.88
CA ASP A 192 4.48 -0.63 -5.51
C ASP A 192 5.21 -1.15 -6.76
N ALA A 193 6.53 -1.10 -6.76
CA ALA A 193 7.33 -1.57 -7.89
C ALA A 193 7.40 -3.11 -7.95
N ASP A 194 7.29 -3.79 -6.80
CA ASP A 194 7.33 -5.25 -6.72
C ASP A 194 5.93 -5.85 -6.89
N ASN A 195 5.76 -6.57 -7.99
CA ASN A 195 4.49 -7.19 -8.35
C ASN A 195 4.00 -8.23 -7.32
N LYS A 196 4.88 -9.01 -6.70
CA LYS A 196 4.52 -9.99 -5.66
C LYS A 196 4.01 -9.27 -4.42
N ARG A 197 4.67 -8.17 -4.04
CA ARG A 197 4.24 -7.34 -2.91
C ARG A 197 2.91 -6.64 -3.17
N CYS A 198 2.58 -6.28 -4.41
CA CYS A 198 1.24 -5.78 -4.76
C CYS A 198 0.14 -6.80 -4.40
N TYR A 199 0.30 -8.10 -4.71
CA TYR A 199 -0.72 -9.09 -4.34
C TYR A 199 -0.82 -9.33 -2.83
N MET A 200 0.29 -9.20 -2.09
CA MET A 200 0.20 -9.19 -0.61
C MET A 200 -0.68 -8.04 -0.11
N MET A 201 -0.56 -6.87 -0.74
CA MET A 201 -1.38 -5.70 -0.42
C MET A 201 -2.85 -5.88 -0.83
N VAL A 202 -3.15 -6.62 -1.91
CA VAL A 202 -4.53 -6.99 -2.28
C VAL A 202 -5.24 -7.66 -1.11
N HIS A 203 -4.61 -8.64 -0.45
CA HIS A 203 -5.21 -9.34 0.69
C HIS A 203 -5.50 -8.43 1.88
N GLN A 204 -4.63 -7.45 2.13
CA GLN A 204 -4.82 -6.48 3.21
C GLN A 204 -5.96 -5.51 2.91
N ILE A 205 -5.97 -4.92 1.72
CA ILE A 205 -6.96 -3.91 1.33
C ILE A 205 -8.34 -4.52 1.12
N LYS A 206 -8.42 -5.76 0.61
CA LYS A 206 -9.71 -6.43 0.35
C LYS A 206 -10.60 -6.54 1.59
N ARG A 207 -10.00 -6.61 2.79
CA ARG A 207 -10.73 -6.68 4.07
C ARG A 207 -11.45 -5.38 4.42
N LEU A 208 -10.97 -4.25 3.91
CA LEU A 208 -11.56 -2.93 4.14
C LEU A 208 -12.70 -2.62 3.17
N GLN A 209 -12.95 -3.48 2.18
CA GLN A 209 -14.16 -3.44 1.35
C GLN A 209 -14.47 -2.03 0.77
N THR A 210 -13.45 -1.33 0.26
CA THR A 210 -13.61 0.02 -0.28
C THR A 210 -13.70 0.05 -1.81
N PRO A 211 -14.69 0.74 -2.40
CA PRO A 211 -14.73 0.96 -3.84
C PRO A 211 -13.77 2.07 -4.31
N CYS A 212 -13.19 2.84 -3.38
CA CYS A 212 -12.40 4.04 -3.66
C CYS A 212 -10.88 3.78 -3.71
N CYS A 213 -10.42 2.53 -3.77
CA CYS A 213 -8.99 2.21 -3.82
C CYS A 213 -8.64 1.41 -5.08
N MET A 214 -7.51 1.75 -5.70
CA MET A 214 -6.89 0.94 -6.75
C MET A 214 -5.42 0.67 -6.44
N ILE A 215 -4.95 -0.51 -6.85
CA ILE A 215 -3.57 -0.96 -6.75
C ILE A 215 -2.96 -0.98 -8.14
N ILE A 216 -1.82 -0.32 -8.30
CA ILE A 216 -1.03 -0.28 -9.53
C ILE A 216 0.39 -0.79 -9.26
N ASN A 217 1.07 -1.22 -10.32
CA ASN A 217 2.44 -1.73 -10.23
C ASN A 217 3.38 -0.96 -11.16
N HIS A 218 4.10 0.02 -10.61
CA HIS A 218 5.06 0.85 -11.32
C HIS A 218 6.24 1.24 -10.43
N ASP A 219 7.35 1.57 -11.08
CA ASP A 219 8.45 2.30 -10.43
C ASP A 219 7.97 3.71 -10.04
N ALA A 220 7.97 3.99 -8.74
CA ALA A 220 7.53 5.25 -8.15
C ALA A 220 8.35 6.46 -8.64
N SER A 221 9.60 6.26 -9.06
CA SER A 221 10.49 7.31 -9.55
C SER A 221 10.11 7.85 -10.93
N ILE A 222 9.30 7.10 -11.69
CA ILE A 222 8.88 7.41 -13.06
C ILE A 222 7.36 7.26 -13.27
N LEU A 223 6.58 7.24 -12.19
CA LEU A 223 5.13 7.02 -12.22
C LEU A 223 4.41 8.03 -13.13
N PRO A 224 3.65 7.64 -14.16
CA PRO A 224 3.16 8.59 -15.18
C PRO A 224 2.15 9.61 -14.64
N LYS A 225 2.02 10.77 -15.31
CA LYS A 225 0.89 11.69 -15.04
C LYS A 225 -0.40 11.02 -15.51
N LEU A 226 -1.41 10.96 -14.65
CA LEU A 226 -2.68 10.29 -14.94
C LEU A 226 -3.61 11.21 -15.70
N ARG A 227 -4.20 10.76 -16.80
CA ARG A 227 -5.20 11.52 -17.56
C ARG A 227 -6.55 11.52 -16.82
N SER A 228 -7.29 12.62 -16.87
CA SER A 228 -8.60 12.80 -16.21
C SER A 228 -9.78 13.03 -17.16
N ASN A 229 -9.51 13.37 -18.42
CA ASN A 229 -10.52 13.48 -19.47
C ASN A 229 -9.88 13.10 -20.82
N THR A 230 -10.70 12.65 -21.76
CA THR A 230 -10.33 12.28 -23.13
C THR A 230 -10.85 13.27 -24.17
N ASP A 231 -11.22 14.49 -23.81
CA ASP A 231 -11.43 15.54 -24.82
C ASP A 231 -10.13 15.70 -25.62
N GLU A 232 -10.18 15.27 -26.88
CA GLU A 232 -9.01 15.12 -27.75
C GLU A 232 -8.28 16.46 -27.98
N GLN A 233 -8.96 17.58 -27.72
CA GLN A 233 -8.45 18.94 -27.90
C GLN A 233 -7.61 19.41 -26.69
N HIS A 234 -7.86 18.91 -25.47
CA HIS A 234 -7.15 19.35 -24.27
C HIS A 234 -6.90 18.20 -23.28
N LEU A 235 -5.69 17.63 -23.31
CA LEU A 235 -5.27 16.61 -22.35
C LEU A 235 -5.15 17.19 -20.93
N GLN A 236 -6.08 16.83 -20.06
CA GLN A 236 -6.03 17.14 -18.64
C GLN A 236 -5.43 15.99 -17.83
N PHE A 237 -4.68 16.35 -16.78
CA PHE A 237 -4.04 15.38 -15.90
C PHE A 237 -4.48 15.59 -14.46
N TYR A 238 -4.67 14.48 -13.74
CA TYR A 238 -4.84 14.51 -12.29
C TYR A 238 -3.58 15.03 -11.61
N GLN A 239 -3.82 15.84 -10.58
CA GLN A 239 -2.89 16.11 -9.51
C GLN A 239 -3.48 15.54 -8.21
N PHE A 240 -2.62 15.14 -7.28
CA PHE A 240 -3.03 14.58 -6.01
C PHE A 240 -3.04 15.64 -4.92
N ASP A 241 -4.04 15.61 -4.05
CA ASP A 241 -4.15 16.50 -2.91
C ASP A 241 -3.24 16.03 -1.76
N ARG A 242 -3.01 14.72 -1.69
CA ARG A 242 -2.22 14.05 -0.67
C ARG A 242 -1.31 12.98 -1.28
N ILE A 243 -0.04 13.00 -0.92
CA ILE A 243 0.92 11.97 -1.33
C ILE A 243 1.68 11.44 -0.13
N LEU A 244 1.69 10.12 0.03
CA LEU A 244 2.55 9.41 0.96
C LEU A 244 3.74 8.82 0.19
N ALA A 245 4.94 9.23 0.55
CA ALA A 245 6.20 8.72 0.03
C ALA A 245 6.98 8.03 1.17
N ASP A 246 6.51 6.86 1.58
CA ASP A 246 7.22 5.96 2.51
C ASP A 246 8.27 5.16 1.73
N VAL A 247 9.45 5.75 1.54
CA VAL A 247 10.39 5.27 0.52
C VAL A 247 11.23 4.08 0.98
N PRO A 248 11.70 3.22 0.06
CA PRO A 248 12.72 2.23 0.36
C PRO A 248 13.97 2.89 0.95
N CYS A 249 14.45 2.37 2.08
CA CYS A 249 15.60 2.90 2.82
C CYS A 249 16.47 1.76 3.39
N SER A 250 17.61 2.11 3.98
CA SER A 250 18.53 1.16 4.62
C SER A 250 17.87 0.38 5.77
N GLY A 251 16.85 0.96 6.39
CA GLY A 251 16.00 0.32 7.38
C GLY A 251 16.63 0.18 8.77
N ASP A 252 17.65 0.96 9.11
CA ASP A 252 18.34 0.84 10.40
C ASP A 252 17.51 1.30 11.61
N GLY A 253 16.41 2.01 11.39
CA GLY A 253 15.33 2.18 12.37
C GLY A 253 14.57 0.89 12.72
N THR A 254 14.78 -0.19 11.95
CA THR A 254 14.07 -1.48 12.12
C THR A 254 14.91 -2.58 12.78
N LEU A 255 16.08 -2.26 13.34
CA LEU A 255 17.01 -3.22 13.97
C LEU A 255 16.35 -4.13 15.02
N ARG A 256 15.35 -3.62 15.75
CA ARG A 256 14.55 -4.39 16.73
C ARG A 256 13.74 -5.53 16.12
N LYS A 257 13.34 -5.39 14.85
CA LYS A 257 12.48 -6.31 14.09
C LYS A 257 13.25 -7.16 13.10
N ASN A 258 14.36 -6.64 12.58
CA ASN A 258 15.22 -7.28 11.59
C ASN A 258 16.64 -7.44 12.16
N PRO A 259 16.88 -8.37 13.10
CA PRO A 259 18.18 -8.51 13.77
C PRO A 259 19.34 -8.80 12.81
N ASP A 260 19.09 -9.42 11.65
CA ASP A 260 20.10 -9.67 10.62
C ASP A 260 20.70 -8.40 10.01
N LEU A 261 20.07 -7.25 10.22
CA LEU A 261 20.60 -5.96 9.78
C LEU A 261 21.81 -5.53 10.62
N TRP A 262 21.91 -5.90 11.90
CA TRP A 262 23.08 -5.60 12.75
C TRP A 262 24.39 -6.03 12.09
N LYS A 263 24.45 -7.28 11.61
CA LYS A 263 25.65 -7.85 10.99
C LYS A 263 26.01 -7.21 9.65
N ARG A 264 25.02 -6.69 8.92
CA ARG A 264 25.18 -6.17 7.55
C ARG A 264 25.23 -4.65 7.50
N TRP A 265 24.93 -3.97 8.60
CA TRP A 265 24.86 -2.52 8.65
C TRP A 265 26.21 -1.90 8.29
N ASN A 266 26.17 -0.90 7.40
CA ASN A 266 27.29 -0.03 7.06
C ASN A 266 26.73 1.32 6.52
N PRO A 267 27.50 2.42 6.62
CA PRO A 267 27.03 3.76 6.23
C PRO A 267 26.77 3.91 4.72
N THR A 268 27.39 3.06 3.88
CA THR A 268 27.22 3.16 2.42
C THR A 268 25.89 2.62 1.90
N HIS A 269 25.17 1.82 2.67
CA HIS A 269 23.83 1.35 2.30
C HIS A 269 22.84 2.51 2.11
N ALA A 270 22.90 3.53 2.96
CA ALA A 270 22.13 4.76 2.80
C ALA A 270 22.49 5.50 1.51
N CYS A 271 23.80 5.57 1.20
CA CYS A 271 24.30 6.27 0.02
C CYS A 271 23.79 5.65 -1.29
N SER A 272 23.66 4.31 -1.35
CA SER A 272 23.18 3.63 -2.57
C SER A 272 21.71 3.88 -2.86
N LEU A 273 20.88 4.13 -1.84
CA LEU A 273 19.44 4.39 -1.97
C LEU A 273 19.11 5.88 -2.15
N HIS A 274 20.00 6.78 -1.73
CA HIS A 274 19.82 8.23 -1.84
C HIS A 274 19.40 8.69 -3.25
N GLY A 275 20.02 8.13 -4.29
CA GLY A 275 19.69 8.45 -5.68
C GLY A 275 18.25 8.09 -6.06
N LEU A 276 17.76 6.95 -5.59
CA LEU A 276 16.38 6.50 -5.81
C LEU A 276 15.39 7.36 -5.03
N GLN A 277 15.64 7.58 -3.74
CA GLN A 277 14.79 8.38 -2.84
C GLN A 277 14.60 9.81 -3.38
N LYS A 278 15.67 10.45 -3.90
CA LYS A 278 15.58 11.74 -4.57
C LYS A 278 14.63 11.73 -5.77
N LYS A 279 14.69 10.69 -6.60
CA LYS A 279 13.83 10.58 -7.78
C LYS A 279 12.38 10.33 -7.38
N ILE A 280 12.13 9.49 -6.37
CA ILE A 280 10.78 9.23 -5.84
C ILE A 280 10.18 10.53 -5.28
N LEU A 281 10.90 11.24 -4.38
CA LEU A 281 10.40 12.50 -3.82
C LEU A 281 10.17 13.55 -4.91
N LYS A 282 11.10 13.69 -5.87
CA LYS A 282 10.93 14.58 -7.03
C LYS A 282 9.66 14.26 -7.78
N ARG A 283 9.41 12.97 -8.02
CA ARG A 283 8.23 12.55 -8.76
C ARG A 283 6.95 12.78 -7.98
N GLY A 284 6.97 12.55 -6.67
CA GLY A 284 5.86 12.87 -5.77
C GLY A 284 5.48 14.35 -5.85
N VAL A 285 6.43 15.27 -5.68
CA VAL A 285 6.12 16.72 -5.72
C VAL A 285 5.66 17.22 -7.10
N GLU A 286 6.05 16.55 -8.19
CA GLU A 286 5.55 16.83 -9.54
C GLU A 286 4.07 16.44 -9.72
N LEU A 287 3.66 15.34 -9.09
CA LEU A 287 2.30 14.81 -9.13
C LEU A 287 1.38 15.50 -8.10
N LEU A 288 1.96 16.17 -7.11
CA LEU A 288 1.23 16.92 -6.09
C LEU A 288 0.60 18.20 -6.65
N ALA A 289 -0.66 18.44 -6.29
CA ALA A 289 -1.36 19.68 -6.57
C ALA A 289 -0.72 20.87 -5.84
N VAL A 290 -0.88 22.08 -6.37
CA VAL A 290 -0.58 23.28 -5.60
C VAL A 290 -1.60 23.38 -4.45
N GLY A 291 -1.13 23.64 -3.24
CA GLY A 291 -1.88 23.51 -2.00
C GLY A 291 -1.87 22.10 -1.42
N GLY A 292 -1.43 21.08 -2.17
CA GLY A 292 -1.36 19.70 -1.71
C GLY A 292 -0.26 19.45 -0.66
N ARG A 293 -0.43 18.38 0.12
CA ARG A 293 0.52 17.94 1.16
C ARG A 293 1.18 16.62 0.77
N LEU A 294 2.50 16.54 0.94
CA LEU A 294 3.26 15.30 0.75
C LEU A 294 3.98 14.94 2.05
N VAL A 295 3.84 13.70 2.51
CA VAL A 295 4.61 13.16 3.63
C VAL A 295 5.70 12.26 3.07
N TYR A 296 6.95 12.63 3.31
CA TYR A 296 8.12 11.80 3.07
C TYR A 296 8.48 11.08 4.36
N SER A 297 8.70 9.77 4.31
CA SER A 297 9.13 9.02 5.48
C SER A 297 10.10 7.89 5.17
N THR A 298 10.93 7.57 6.18
CA THR A 298 11.85 6.43 6.17
C THR A 298 11.81 5.75 7.55
N CYS A 299 12.13 4.45 7.59
CA CYS A 299 12.47 3.76 8.83
C CYS A 299 14.00 3.73 9.03
N SER A 300 14.64 4.90 8.88
CA SER A 300 16.08 5.11 8.99
C SER A 300 16.38 6.16 10.05
N PHE A 301 17.58 6.12 10.63
CA PHE A 301 18.14 7.23 11.39
C PHE A 301 19.12 8.08 10.56
N HIS A 302 19.48 7.61 9.37
CA HIS A 302 20.66 8.06 8.64
C HIS A 302 20.41 9.39 7.90
N PRO A 303 21.14 10.49 8.19
CA PRO A 303 20.85 11.81 7.63
C PRO A 303 20.96 11.89 6.10
N VAL A 304 21.80 11.03 5.50
CA VAL A 304 21.89 10.91 4.03
C VAL A 304 20.59 10.43 3.37
N GLU A 305 19.79 9.61 4.04
CA GLU A 305 18.47 9.19 3.55
C GLU A 305 17.36 10.14 4.00
N ASP A 306 17.64 11.01 4.97
CA ASP A 306 16.64 11.84 5.64
C ASP A 306 16.81 13.32 5.23
N GLU A 307 17.48 14.14 6.04
CA GLU A 307 17.60 15.58 5.80
C GLU A 307 18.36 15.92 4.52
N ALA A 308 19.29 15.08 4.07
CA ALA A 308 19.98 15.30 2.81
C ALA A 308 19.01 15.21 1.61
N ILE A 309 18.02 14.31 1.68
CA ILE A 309 16.95 14.19 0.66
C ILE A 309 16.05 15.43 0.70
N VAL A 310 15.63 15.83 1.91
CA VAL A 310 14.79 17.01 2.15
C VAL A 310 15.48 18.28 1.64
N ALA A 311 16.71 18.53 2.08
CA ALA A 311 17.51 19.68 1.67
C ALA A 311 17.72 19.69 0.15
N ASN A 312 18.00 18.54 -0.47
CA ASN A 312 18.12 18.49 -1.92
C ASN A 312 16.84 18.90 -2.65
N MET A 313 15.67 18.51 -2.13
CA MET A 313 14.39 18.85 -2.74
C MET A 313 14.07 20.33 -2.56
N LEU A 314 14.28 20.88 -1.37
CA LEU A 314 14.04 22.31 -1.08
C LEU A 314 14.91 23.22 -1.95
N ARG A 315 16.21 22.90 -2.12
CA ARG A 315 17.08 23.65 -3.05
C ARG A 315 16.50 23.72 -4.46
N LYS A 316 16.03 22.57 -4.97
CA LYS A 316 15.46 22.49 -6.33
C LYS A 316 14.14 23.22 -6.47
N ALA A 317 13.33 23.24 -5.40
CA ALA A 317 12.00 23.81 -5.42
C ALA A 317 11.99 25.35 -5.40
N GLU A 318 13.11 26.00 -5.04
CA GLU A 318 13.26 27.46 -5.08
C GLU A 318 12.09 28.19 -4.39
N GLY A 319 11.73 27.74 -3.18
CA GLY A 319 10.62 28.31 -2.38
C GLY A 319 9.21 27.93 -2.84
N CYS A 320 9.05 27.05 -3.84
CA CYS A 320 7.73 26.52 -4.25
C CYS A 320 7.26 25.33 -3.39
N LEU A 321 8.12 24.85 -2.49
CA LEU A 321 7.86 23.74 -1.58
C LEU A 321 8.39 24.13 -0.19
N GLU A 322 7.56 23.96 0.83
CA GLU A 322 7.87 24.37 2.20
C GLU A 322 7.66 23.21 3.17
N LEU A 323 8.46 23.16 4.24
CA LEU A 323 8.24 22.24 5.36
C LEU A 323 7.16 22.78 6.29
N ILE A 324 6.25 21.89 6.68
CA ILE A 324 5.20 22.16 7.65
C ILE A 324 5.65 21.60 9.00
N ASP A 325 5.58 22.41 10.06
CA ASP A 325 5.77 21.92 11.42
C ASP A 325 4.50 21.19 11.87
N VAL A 326 4.67 19.90 12.17
CA VAL A 326 3.57 18.99 12.50
C VAL A 326 3.68 18.41 13.91
N ARG A 327 4.70 18.80 14.68
CA ARG A 327 4.93 18.25 16.04
C ARG A 327 3.77 18.55 16.98
N SER A 328 3.10 19.68 16.80
CA SER A 328 1.90 20.06 17.56
C SER A 328 0.66 19.24 17.23
N GLN A 329 0.62 18.55 16.07
CA GLN A 329 -0.53 17.74 15.67
C GLN A 329 -0.63 16.42 16.45
N LEU A 330 0.49 15.95 17.03
CA LEU A 330 0.57 14.75 17.85
C LEU A 330 1.30 15.09 19.17
N PRO A 331 0.70 15.87 20.08
CA PRO A 331 1.41 16.50 21.20
C PRO A 331 2.02 15.51 22.21
N LYS A 332 1.49 14.28 22.29
CA LYS A 332 2.01 13.23 23.18
C LYS A 332 3.07 12.34 22.51
N LEU A 333 3.37 12.57 21.23
CA LEU A 333 4.42 11.85 20.51
C LEU A 333 5.76 12.49 20.88
N LYS A 334 6.63 11.72 21.53
CA LYS A 334 8.00 12.15 21.79
C LYS A 334 8.80 12.03 20.50
N SER A 335 9.43 13.13 20.12
CA SER A 335 10.24 13.23 18.92
C SER A 335 11.33 14.28 19.14
N ILE A 336 12.37 14.21 18.32
CA ILE A 336 13.40 15.25 18.23
C ILE A 336 13.32 15.92 16.85
N PRO A 337 13.74 17.19 16.72
CA PRO A 337 13.78 17.87 15.43
C PRO A 337 14.77 17.20 14.47
N GLY A 338 14.61 17.47 13.18
CA GLY A 338 15.65 17.21 12.18
C GLY A 338 16.93 18.00 12.44
N ILE A 339 18.04 17.55 11.87
CA ILE A 339 19.35 18.18 12.03
C ILE A 339 19.77 18.97 10.79
N THR A 340 20.55 20.04 10.98
CA THR A 340 21.05 20.89 9.89
C THR A 340 22.51 20.60 9.51
N THR A 341 23.24 19.87 10.35
CA THR A 341 24.66 19.58 10.17
C THR A 341 24.95 18.10 10.40
N TRP A 342 25.72 17.46 9.50
CA TRP A 342 26.19 16.09 9.64
C TRP A 342 27.45 15.85 8.81
N LYS A 343 28.10 14.72 9.02
CA LYS A 343 29.26 14.25 8.22
C LYS A 343 28.90 12.98 7.46
N VAL A 344 29.61 12.73 6.36
CA VAL A 344 29.44 11.50 5.58
C VAL A 344 30.60 10.54 5.87
N MET A 345 30.30 9.26 6.07
CA MET A 345 31.31 8.22 6.38
C MET A 345 31.44 7.24 5.21
N SER A 346 32.67 6.87 4.83
CA SER A 346 32.90 5.75 3.89
C SER A 346 32.73 4.38 4.56
N LYS A 347 32.75 3.32 3.76
CA LYS A 347 32.62 1.94 4.25
C LYS A 347 33.74 1.55 5.23
N GLU A 348 34.92 2.13 5.06
CA GLU A 348 36.12 1.90 5.89
C GLU A 348 36.07 2.67 7.21
N GLY A 349 35.07 3.53 7.41
CA GLY A 349 34.90 4.29 8.64
C GLY A 349 35.64 5.64 8.67
N THR A 350 36.01 6.17 7.50
CA THR A 350 36.62 7.51 7.34
C THR A 350 35.53 8.56 7.17
N TRP A 351 35.66 9.67 7.91
CA TRP A 351 34.72 10.80 7.86
C TRP A 351 35.13 11.84 6.82
N TYR A 352 34.14 12.45 6.19
CA TYR A 352 34.29 13.55 5.25
C TYR A 352 33.32 14.67 5.62
N ASP A 353 33.85 15.88 5.73
CA ASP A 353 33.09 17.10 6.05
C ASP A 353 32.49 17.74 4.79
N LYS A 354 33.22 17.68 3.66
CA LYS A 354 32.77 18.22 2.38
C LYS A 354 32.96 17.22 1.24
N PHE A 355 32.23 17.44 0.16
CA PHE A 355 32.36 16.62 -1.06
C PHE A 355 33.75 16.72 -1.67
N ASP A 356 34.37 17.90 -1.64
CA ASP A 356 35.69 18.15 -2.23
C ASP A 356 36.82 17.41 -1.49
N ASP A 357 36.58 16.96 -0.26
CA ASP A 357 37.54 16.16 0.53
C ASP A 357 37.56 14.68 0.11
N LEU A 358 36.64 14.25 -0.76
CA LEU A 358 36.51 12.85 -1.15
C LEU A 358 37.58 12.42 -2.16
N PRO A 359 38.23 11.26 -1.96
CA PRO A 359 39.02 10.61 -2.98
C PRO A 359 38.18 10.36 -4.25
N GLN A 360 38.80 10.53 -5.43
CA GLN A 360 38.11 10.39 -6.73
C GLN A 360 37.33 9.07 -6.86
N LEU A 361 37.84 7.98 -6.31
CA LEU A 361 37.18 6.66 -6.32
C LEU A 361 35.83 6.63 -5.60
N LEU A 362 35.63 7.48 -4.58
CA LEU A 362 34.41 7.51 -3.76
C LEU A 362 33.34 8.46 -4.30
N THR A 363 33.70 9.38 -5.21
CA THR A 363 32.78 10.37 -5.81
C THR A 363 31.61 9.74 -6.58
N ASN A 364 31.75 8.47 -6.98
CA ASN A 364 30.69 7.67 -7.61
C ASN A 364 29.66 7.10 -6.63
N GLN A 365 30.02 6.94 -5.37
CA GLN A 365 29.16 6.37 -4.34
C GLN A 365 28.58 7.47 -3.45
N ILE A 366 29.42 8.41 -3.04
CA ILE A 366 29.05 9.56 -2.23
C ILE A 366 28.88 10.76 -3.16
N ARG A 367 27.73 11.44 -3.11
CA ARG A 367 27.38 12.55 -4.00
C ARG A 367 27.32 13.87 -3.22
N HIS A 368 27.53 14.99 -3.90
CA HIS A 368 27.41 16.32 -3.31
C HIS A 368 26.09 16.54 -2.56
N SER A 369 24.96 15.98 -3.04
CA SER A 369 23.66 16.12 -2.38
C SER A 369 23.52 15.37 -1.05
N MET A 370 24.52 14.57 -0.64
CA MET A 370 24.53 13.84 0.62
C MET A 370 25.12 14.65 1.77
N PHE A 371 25.77 15.78 1.47
CA PHE A 371 26.38 16.68 2.45
C PHE A 371 25.37 17.71 2.96
N PRO A 372 25.60 18.27 4.17
CA PRO A 372 24.69 19.24 4.76
C PRO A 372 24.57 20.52 3.93
N PRO A 373 23.45 21.26 4.09
CA PRO A 373 23.33 22.61 3.56
C PRO A 373 24.38 23.55 4.18
N THR A 374 24.66 24.67 3.51
CA THR A 374 25.41 25.77 4.15
C THR A 374 24.58 26.38 5.28
N PRO A 375 25.18 27.12 6.23
CA PRO A 375 24.42 27.79 7.30
C PRO A 375 23.29 28.69 6.78
N GLU A 376 23.53 29.41 5.68
CA GLU A 376 22.53 30.29 5.05
C GLU A 376 21.39 29.47 4.40
N GLU A 377 21.72 28.36 3.75
CA GLU A 377 20.72 27.42 3.23
C GLU A 377 19.88 26.81 4.36
N ALA A 378 20.53 26.44 5.48
CA ALA A 378 19.87 25.78 6.61
C ALA A 378 18.81 26.67 7.27
N GLU A 379 19.09 27.97 7.44
CA GLU A 379 18.16 28.94 8.03
C GLU A 379 16.87 29.06 7.20
N VAL A 380 16.98 29.02 5.87
CA VAL A 380 15.82 29.09 4.96
C VAL A 380 15.09 27.75 4.89
N MET A 381 15.81 26.62 4.95
CA MET A 381 15.21 25.29 4.79
C MET A 381 14.37 24.84 5.98
N GLN A 382 14.67 25.34 7.18
CA GLN A 382 13.93 25.01 8.41
C GLN A 382 13.84 23.50 8.68
N LEU A 383 14.97 22.80 8.55
CA LEU A 383 15.05 21.33 8.67
C LEU A 383 14.64 20.82 10.06
N GLU A 384 14.66 21.68 11.08
CA GLU A 384 14.17 21.39 12.44
C GLU A 384 12.67 21.07 12.49
N LYS A 385 11.91 21.39 11.42
CA LYS A 385 10.52 20.97 11.25
C LYS A 385 10.35 19.49 10.90
N CYS A 386 11.41 18.82 10.45
CA CYS A 386 11.40 17.37 10.30
C CYS A 386 11.30 16.70 11.67
N VAL A 387 10.75 15.50 11.70
CA VAL A 387 10.46 14.75 12.92
C VAL A 387 11.27 13.46 12.93
N ARG A 388 12.07 13.28 13.97
CA ARG A 388 12.82 12.04 14.25
C ARG A 388 12.24 11.35 15.46
N ILE A 389 11.98 10.05 15.32
CA ILE A 389 11.50 9.18 16.40
C ILE A 389 12.62 8.24 16.80
N LEU A 390 13.04 8.32 18.07
CA LEU A 390 14.03 7.43 18.64
C LEU A 390 13.36 6.32 19.45
N PRO A 391 13.81 5.05 19.33
CA PRO A 391 13.19 3.90 19.98
C PRO A 391 13.00 4.02 21.48
N HIS A 392 14.00 4.54 22.20
CA HIS A 392 14.02 4.57 23.68
C HIS A 392 13.06 5.60 24.27
N HIS A 393 12.63 6.60 23.50
CA HIS A 393 11.73 7.64 24.01
C HIS A 393 10.33 7.10 24.33
N GLN A 394 9.80 6.16 23.53
CA GLN A 394 8.45 5.60 23.68
C GLN A 394 8.34 4.10 23.33
N ASN A 395 9.44 3.35 23.45
CA ASN A 395 9.48 1.92 23.17
C ASN A 395 8.98 1.56 21.74
N THR A 396 9.41 2.30 20.72
CA THR A 396 8.99 2.12 19.33
C THR A 396 10.14 1.69 18.41
N GLY A 397 9.88 1.55 17.11
CA GLY A 397 10.93 1.56 16.09
C GLY A 397 11.54 2.95 15.92
N GLY A 398 12.58 3.02 15.08
CA GLY A 398 13.17 4.28 14.61
C GLY A 398 12.50 4.77 13.33
N PHE A 399 12.32 6.09 13.20
CA PHE A 399 11.58 6.64 12.07
C PHE A 399 11.92 8.12 11.81
N PHE A 400 11.86 8.53 10.55
CA PHE A 400 12.00 9.92 10.11
C PHE A 400 10.81 10.36 9.27
N ILE A 401 10.35 11.59 9.45
CA ILE A 401 9.22 12.18 8.73
C ILE A 401 9.52 13.62 8.35
N ALA A 402 9.26 13.98 7.09
CA ALA A 402 9.19 15.35 6.62
C ALA A 402 7.85 15.59 5.92
N VAL A 403 7.17 16.67 6.30
CA VAL A 403 5.87 17.04 5.72
C VAL A 403 6.04 18.30 4.88
N PHE A 404 5.75 18.17 3.60
CA PHE A 404 5.85 19.24 2.62
C PHE A 404 4.47 19.77 2.23
N GLN A 405 4.39 21.06 1.95
CA GLN A 405 3.29 21.67 1.21
C GLN A 405 3.82 22.37 -0.03
N LYS A 406 3.18 22.13 -1.17
CA LYS A 406 3.55 22.77 -2.43
C LYS A 406 2.77 24.06 -2.59
N THR A 407 3.44 25.20 -2.49
CA THR A 407 2.80 26.51 -2.49
C THR A 407 2.62 27.09 -3.89
N LYS A 408 3.48 26.69 -4.84
CA LYS A 408 3.46 27.17 -6.22
C LYS A 408 3.84 26.07 -7.22
N THR A 409 3.62 26.33 -8.51
CA THR A 409 4.13 25.47 -9.58
C THR A 409 5.66 25.45 -9.57
N LEU A 410 6.24 24.25 -9.56
CA LEU A 410 7.67 24.03 -9.45
C LEU A 410 8.42 24.66 -10.64
N PRO A 411 9.64 25.20 -10.44
CA PRO A 411 10.39 25.91 -11.48
C PRO A 411 10.56 25.07 -12.76
N TRP A 412 10.95 23.79 -12.60
CA TRP A 412 11.17 22.88 -13.73
C TRP A 412 9.89 22.37 -14.40
N MET A 413 8.71 22.71 -13.86
CA MET A 413 7.42 22.40 -14.50
C MET A 413 6.92 23.53 -15.41
N LYS A 414 7.40 24.77 -15.22
CA LYS A 414 6.94 25.95 -15.99
C LYS A 414 7.30 25.85 -17.47
N ASN A 415 8.41 25.19 -17.80
CA ASN A 415 8.84 24.97 -19.19
C ASN A 415 7.96 23.97 -19.96
N TYR A 416 7.00 23.30 -19.32
CA TYR A 416 6.05 22.40 -19.99
C TYR A 416 4.74 23.08 -20.40
N SER A 417 4.38 24.22 -19.79
CA SER A 417 3.17 24.97 -20.17
C SER A 417 3.39 25.83 -21.42
N ASP A 418 4.59 26.38 -21.61
CA ASP A 418 4.87 27.27 -22.77
C ASP A 418 5.03 26.50 -24.09
N SER A 419 5.29 25.19 -24.04
CA SER A 419 5.28 24.33 -25.23
C SER A 419 3.88 23.86 -25.64
N SER A 420 2.81 24.29 -24.96
CA SER A 420 1.42 23.94 -25.30
C SER A 420 0.68 25.03 -26.07
N SER A 421 1.35 26.13 -26.43
CA SER A 421 0.76 27.26 -27.17
C SER A 421 1.44 27.62 -28.49
N THR A 422 2.31 26.76 -29.03
CA THR A 422 2.77 26.86 -30.43
C THR A 422 2.85 25.47 -31.05
N GLY A 423 2.26 25.31 -32.22
CA GLY A 423 2.06 24.05 -32.91
C GLY A 423 3.33 23.21 -33.10
N GLU A 424 3.10 21.90 -33.14
CA GLU A 424 3.97 20.85 -33.67
C GLU A 424 5.43 20.84 -33.18
N ASN A 425 5.65 20.12 -32.08
CA ASN A 425 6.81 19.24 -31.95
C ASN A 425 6.42 18.00 -31.14
N VAL A 426 5.91 16.99 -31.86
CA VAL A 426 5.87 15.63 -31.36
C VAL A 426 7.32 15.19 -31.19
N VAL A 427 7.81 15.17 -29.96
CA VAL A 427 9.02 14.42 -29.61
C VAL A 427 8.68 12.95 -29.83
N LYS A 428 8.92 12.46 -31.05
CA LYS A 428 9.13 11.03 -31.29
C LYS A 428 10.37 10.67 -30.48
N THR A 429 10.17 10.04 -29.33
CA THR A 429 11.22 9.27 -28.69
C THR A 429 11.66 8.23 -29.72
N LYS A 430 12.80 8.47 -30.38
CA LYS A 430 13.49 7.44 -31.15
C LYS A 430 13.86 6.33 -30.18
N ILE A 431 13.06 5.27 -30.17
CA ILE A 431 13.57 3.94 -29.87
C ILE A 431 14.65 3.71 -30.92
N ILE A 432 15.88 3.50 -30.47
CA ILE A 432 16.96 3.04 -31.35
C ILE A 432 16.59 1.60 -31.70
N GLU A 433 15.86 1.44 -32.80
CA GLU A 433 15.81 0.18 -33.53
C GLU A 433 17.19 -0.01 -34.17
N HIS A 434 17.91 -1.05 -33.76
CA HIS A 434 19.04 -1.54 -34.54
C HIS A 434 18.47 -2.13 -35.84
N GLU A 435 18.44 -1.34 -36.90
CA GLU A 435 18.27 -1.86 -38.26
C GLU A 435 19.57 -2.55 -38.67
N THR A 436 19.51 -3.88 -38.81
CA THR A 436 20.52 -4.66 -39.50
C THR A 436 20.45 -4.31 -40.99
N ILE A 437 21.48 -3.63 -41.48
CA ILE A 437 21.66 -3.38 -42.92
C ILE A 437 22.02 -4.73 -43.56
N VAL A 438 21.08 -5.31 -44.30
CA VAL A 438 21.35 -6.42 -45.22
C VAL A 438 21.80 -5.79 -46.55
N GLN A 439 23.11 -5.80 -46.80
CA GLN A 439 23.63 -5.55 -48.15
C GLN A 439 23.52 -6.85 -48.96
N THR A 440 22.58 -6.90 -49.89
CA THR A 440 22.54 -7.89 -50.96
C THR A 440 23.32 -7.35 -52.16
N GLU A 441 24.52 -7.86 -52.39
CA GLU A 441 25.15 -7.81 -53.72
C GLU A 441 24.88 -9.14 -54.43
N THR A 442 24.23 -9.06 -55.59
CA THR A 442 24.05 -10.18 -56.51
C THR A 442 25.33 -10.39 -57.31
N VAL A 443 25.96 -11.55 -57.16
CA VAL A 443 26.85 -12.13 -58.16
C VAL A 443 26.34 -13.54 -58.46
N GLU A 444 26.31 -13.87 -59.75
CA GLU A 444 25.61 -15.03 -60.34
C GLU A 444 25.97 -16.38 -59.69
N GLY A 445 24.94 -17.14 -59.34
CA GLY A 445 25.04 -18.59 -59.11
C GLY A 445 25.08 -19.04 -57.65
N GLY A 446 23.93 -19.01 -56.96
CA GLY A 446 23.59 -19.87 -55.81
C GLY A 446 24.24 -19.52 -54.47
N THR A 447 23.44 -19.40 -53.40
CA THR A 447 23.94 -19.03 -52.06
C THR A 447 23.54 -20.06 -50.99
N ILE A 448 24.56 -20.55 -50.28
CA ILE A 448 24.52 -21.29 -49.01
C ILE A 448 24.84 -20.26 -47.91
N THR A 449 24.07 -20.24 -46.82
CA THR A 449 24.35 -19.36 -45.67
C THR A 449 24.87 -20.19 -44.49
N LYS A 450 26.09 -19.87 -44.03
CA LYS A 450 26.65 -20.32 -42.74
C LYS A 450 26.61 -19.16 -41.75
N THR A 451 26.36 -19.45 -40.48
CA THR A 451 26.51 -18.50 -39.37
C THR A 451 27.23 -19.21 -38.24
N GLU A 452 28.42 -18.74 -37.89
CA GLU A 452 29.21 -19.21 -36.74
C GLU A 452 28.82 -18.41 -35.49
N THR A 453 28.75 -19.11 -34.36
CA THR A 453 28.62 -18.55 -33.00
C THR A 453 29.90 -18.89 -32.24
N VAL A 454 30.39 -17.94 -31.43
CA VAL A 454 31.46 -18.18 -30.46
C VAL A 454 30.90 -17.86 -29.08
N GLU A 455 30.84 -18.89 -28.24
CA GLU A 455 30.58 -18.81 -26.80
C GLU A 455 31.89 -18.52 -26.05
N ASP A 456 31.79 -17.84 -24.91
CA ASP A 456 32.70 -18.12 -23.79
C ASP A 456 32.01 -17.90 -22.44
N GLU A 457 32.31 -18.81 -21.52
CA GLU A 457 31.53 -19.17 -20.35
C GLU A 457 31.75 -18.25 -19.13
N THR A 458 30.74 -18.18 -18.24
CA THR A 458 31.00 -18.25 -16.79
C THR A 458 29.74 -18.73 -16.06
N THR A 459 29.88 -19.89 -15.42
CA THR A 459 28.84 -20.67 -14.75
C THR A 459 28.69 -20.27 -13.27
N VAL A 460 27.45 -20.15 -12.80
CA VAL A 460 27.08 -20.39 -11.40
C VAL A 460 25.86 -21.30 -11.40
N LYS A 461 26.05 -22.52 -10.89
CA LYS A 461 25.01 -23.55 -10.70
C LYS A 461 24.15 -23.22 -9.49
N THR A 462 22.83 -23.37 -9.64
CA THR A 462 21.93 -23.73 -8.54
C THR A 462 20.92 -24.73 -9.07
N GLU A 463 20.96 -25.92 -8.50
CA GLU A 463 20.05 -27.04 -8.73
C GLU A 463 18.65 -26.69 -8.21
N SER A 464 17.62 -27.05 -8.97
CA SER A 464 16.26 -27.17 -8.46
C SER A 464 15.61 -28.41 -9.06
N ASP A 465 15.22 -29.31 -8.16
CA ASP A 465 14.58 -30.59 -8.39
C ASP A 465 13.38 -30.52 -9.36
N SER A 466 13.38 -31.49 -10.28
CA SER A 466 12.27 -31.89 -11.12
C SER A 466 11.17 -32.57 -10.30
N VAL A 467 9.94 -32.07 -10.39
CA VAL A 467 8.75 -32.88 -10.15
C VAL A 467 7.91 -32.87 -11.43
N GLU A 468 7.80 -34.07 -11.97
CA GLU A 468 7.09 -34.46 -13.17
C GLU A 468 5.62 -34.03 -13.15
N LYS A 469 5.18 -33.40 -14.24
CA LYS A 469 3.78 -33.38 -14.63
C LYS A 469 3.56 -34.51 -15.61
N ASN A 470 2.74 -35.47 -15.21
CA ASN A 470 2.21 -36.50 -16.08
C ASN A 470 1.45 -35.87 -17.25
N ASN A 471 1.80 -36.34 -18.43
CA ASN A 471 1.02 -36.26 -19.65
C ASN A 471 -0.31 -36.98 -19.43
N ASP A 472 -1.38 -36.43 -19.99
CA ASP A 472 -2.28 -37.24 -20.80
C ASP A 472 -2.83 -36.37 -21.92
N GLU A 473 -2.52 -36.84 -23.12
CA GLU A 473 -3.01 -36.37 -24.40
C GLU A 473 -4.48 -36.73 -24.53
N ASP A 474 -5.29 -35.85 -25.13
CA ASP A 474 -6.35 -36.36 -25.99
C ASP A 474 -6.64 -35.39 -27.14
N ASP A 475 -6.51 -35.98 -28.32
CA ASP A 475 -6.36 -35.38 -29.63
C ASP A 475 -7.72 -35.28 -30.32
N LYS A 476 -8.20 -34.06 -30.65
CA LYS A 476 -9.28 -33.89 -31.65
C LYS A 476 -9.04 -32.67 -32.55
N LYS A 477 -8.38 -32.97 -33.68
CA LYS A 477 -8.40 -32.24 -34.96
C LYS A 477 -9.78 -31.65 -35.31
N ARG A 478 -9.82 -30.36 -35.66
CA ARG A 478 -10.75 -29.80 -36.67
C ARG A 478 -10.06 -28.75 -37.55
N LYS A 479 -10.45 -28.80 -38.84
CA LYS A 479 -9.88 -28.22 -40.06
C LYS A 479 -9.85 -26.69 -40.13
N PRO A 480 -9.03 -26.10 -41.02
CA PRO A 480 -9.01 -24.66 -41.27
C PRO A 480 -10.19 -24.28 -42.17
N ASP A 481 -10.89 -23.20 -41.84
CA ASP A 481 -11.77 -22.55 -42.81
C ASP A 481 -11.62 -21.04 -42.71
N GLY A 482 -11.45 -20.43 -43.88
CA GLY A 482 -11.16 -19.02 -44.04
C GLY A 482 -12.39 -18.15 -43.87
N SER A 483 -12.21 -17.01 -43.21
CA SER A 483 -12.91 -15.77 -43.56
C SER A 483 -12.13 -14.59 -42.98
N GLU A 484 -11.56 -13.79 -43.89
CA GLU A 484 -11.07 -12.46 -43.56
C GLU A 484 -12.25 -11.61 -43.10
N SER A 485 -12.19 -11.10 -41.87
CA SER A 485 -13.02 -9.97 -41.46
C SER A 485 -12.23 -9.03 -40.56
N ASN A 486 -12.34 -7.75 -40.89
CA ASN A 486 -11.65 -6.59 -40.32
C ASN A 486 -11.45 -6.67 -38.79
N ARG A 487 -10.20 -6.86 -38.36
CA ARG A 487 -9.79 -6.64 -36.96
C ARG A 487 -9.38 -5.17 -36.76
N PRO A 488 -9.98 -4.42 -35.81
CA PRO A 488 -9.45 -3.12 -35.45
C PRO A 488 -8.03 -3.28 -34.91
N GLN A 489 -7.11 -2.42 -35.38
CA GLN A 489 -5.70 -2.45 -35.03
C GLN A 489 -5.52 -2.39 -33.50
N LYS A 490 -4.99 -3.47 -32.91
CA LYS A 490 -4.64 -3.51 -31.48
C LYS A 490 -3.45 -2.57 -31.26
N LYS A 491 -3.69 -1.47 -30.55
CA LYS A 491 -2.61 -0.63 -30.00
C LYS A 491 -1.69 -1.50 -29.11
N PRO A 492 -0.36 -1.32 -29.18
CA PRO A 492 0.59 -2.16 -28.46
C PRO A 492 0.36 -2.03 -26.95
N ARG A 493 0.25 -3.17 -26.26
CA ARG A 493 0.09 -3.27 -24.80
C ARG A 493 1.47 -3.29 -24.16
N LEU A 494 1.62 -2.66 -22.98
CA LEU A 494 2.84 -2.77 -22.17
C LEU A 494 3.17 -4.26 -21.94
N GLN A 495 4.43 -4.62 -22.19
CA GLN A 495 4.95 -5.98 -22.06
C GLN A 495 5.05 -6.35 -20.57
N GLY A 496 4.33 -7.41 -20.17
CA GLY A 496 4.22 -7.90 -18.79
C GLY A 496 3.09 -8.94 -18.66
N TYR A 497 2.94 -9.55 -17.48
CA TYR A 497 1.88 -10.53 -17.18
C TYR A 497 0.53 -10.10 -17.77
N LYS A 498 -0.13 -10.99 -18.53
CA LYS A 498 -1.46 -10.76 -19.11
C LYS A 498 -2.51 -10.71 -17.99
N GLU A 499 -2.74 -9.53 -17.43
CA GLU A 499 -3.92 -9.27 -16.60
C GLU A 499 -5.15 -9.10 -17.51
N ASP A 500 -6.28 -9.64 -17.07
CA ASP A 500 -7.55 -9.44 -17.77
C ASP A 500 -7.98 -7.98 -17.71
N PRO A 501 -8.54 -7.43 -18.80
CA PRO A 501 -8.95 -6.04 -18.81
C PRO A 501 -10.12 -5.80 -17.86
N PHE A 502 -10.10 -4.66 -17.18
CA PHE A 502 -11.25 -4.14 -16.46
C PHE A 502 -12.24 -3.54 -17.47
N LEU A 503 -13.42 -4.15 -17.59
CA LEU A 503 -14.47 -3.73 -18.52
C LEU A 503 -15.66 -3.20 -17.73
N PHE A 504 -15.98 -1.93 -17.90
CA PHE A 504 -17.15 -1.31 -17.27
C PHE A 504 -18.44 -1.74 -17.94
N THR A 505 -19.48 -1.87 -17.13
CA THR A 505 -20.83 -2.14 -17.58
C THR A 505 -21.48 -0.88 -18.12
N LYS A 506 -22.56 -1.07 -18.89
CA LYS A 506 -23.40 0.02 -19.36
C LYS A 506 -24.72 0.01 -18.59
N ASN A 507 -25.37 1.17 -18.53
CA ASN A 507 -26.66 1.31 -17.85
C ASN A 507 -27.78 0.46 -18.49
N ASP A 508 -27.65 0.16 -19.79
CA ASP A 508 -28.60 -0.63 -20.58
C ASP A 508 -28.25 -2.13 -20.65
N ASP A 509 -27.20 -2.58 -19.94
CA ASP A 509 -26.86 -4.00 -19.91
C ASP A 509 -28.05 -4.83 -19.36
N PRO A 510 -28.53 -5.91 -20.05
CA PRO A 510 -29.81 -6.56 -19.75
C PRO A 510 -29.96 -7.13 -18.33
N PHE A 511 -28.85 -7.50 -17.69
CA PHE A 511 -28.87 -8.04 -16.34
C PHE A 511 -29.12 -6.96 -15.27
N TRP A 512 -28.92 -5.68 -15.55
CA TRP A 512 -29.21 -4.63 -14.57
C TRP A 512 -30.70 -4.50 -14.30
N THR A 513 -31.55 -4.66 -15.32
CA THR A 513 -33.01 -4.63 -15.16
C THR A 513 -33.48 -5.71 -14.19
N SER A 514 -32.96 -6.93 -14.31
CA SER A 514 -33.31 -8.03 -13.40
C SER A 514 -32.75 -7.82 -11.99
N ILE A 515 -31.52 -7.33 -11.85
CA ILE A 515 -30.92 -7.01 -10.54
C ILE A 515 -31.67 -5.87 -9.83
N LYS A 516 -31.90 -4.75 -10.52
CA LYS A 516 -32.60 -3.57 -9.98
C LYS A 516 -33.99 -3.96 -9.49
N SER A 517 -34.74 -4.69 -10.30
CA SER A 517 -36.08 -5.18 -9.92
C SER A 517 -36.02 -6.13 -8.73
N PHE A 518 -35.09 -7.10 -8.73
CA PHE A 518 -35.02 -8.15 -7.71
C PHE A 518 -34.60 -7.64 -6.33
N TYR A 519 -33.61 -6.73 -6.28
CA TYR A 519 -33.10 -6.15 -5.03
C TYR A 519 -33.71 -4.78 -4.69
N LYS A 520 -34.61 -4.28 -5.55
CA LYS A 520 -35.17 -2.92 -5.47
C LYS A 520 -34.09 -1.85 -5.33
N LEU A 521 -33.09 -1.89 -6.21
CA LEU A 521 -32.10 -0.83 -6.30
C LEU A 521 -32.74 0.45 -6.86
N PRO A 522 -32.30 1.65 -6.44
CA PRO A 522 -32.81 2.90 -6.99
C PRO A 522 -32.46 3.03 -8.47
N GLU A 523 -33.29 3.75 -9.24
CA GLU A 523 -33.01 3.97 -10.66
C GLU A 523 -31.72 4.77 -10.90
N SER A 524 -31.38 5.65 -9.96
CA SER A 524 -30.15 6.43 -9.91
C SER A 524 -28.90 5.62 -9.57
N PHE A 525 -29.02 4.31 -9.30
CA PHE A 525 -27.85 3.47 -9.02
C PHE A 525 -26.86 3.51 -10.19
N ALA A 526 -25.59 3.76 -9.89
CA ALA A 526 -24.52 3.93 -10.87
C ALA A 526 -24.09 2.59 -11.51
N CYS A 527 -24.95 2.04 -12.36
CA CYS A 527 -24.71 0.79 -13.07
C CYS A 527 -23.44 0.84 -13.94
N ASP A 528 -23.04 2.01 -14.41
CA ASP A 528 -21.85 2.21 -15.22
C ASP A 528 -20.54 2.23 -14.41
N GLN A 529 -20.62 2.27 -13.08
CA GLN A 529 -19.49 2.04 -12.15
C GLN A 529 -19.30 0.55 -11.84
N GLY A 530 -20.18 -0.33 -12.34
CA GLY A 530 -19.98 -1.77 -12.32
C GLY A 530 -18.91 -2.21 -13.32
N MET A 531 -18.16 -3.27 -12.99
CA MET A 531 -17.12 -3.80 -13.87
C MET A 531 -16.92 -5.31 -13.79
N TYR A 532 -16.40 -5.89 -14.86
CA TYR A 532 -15.99 -7.29 -14.97
C TYR A 532 -14.48 -7.44 -15.20
N ARG A 533 -13.91 -8.55 -14.71
CA ARG A 533 -12.53 -9.01 -15.00
C ARG A 533 -12.52 -10.18 -15.99
N SER A 534 -13.10 -10.00 -17.17
CA SER A 534 -12.86 -10.89 -18.31
C SER A 534 -13.40 -10.28 -19.59
N ALA A 535 -12.64 -10.39 -20.68
CA ALA A 535 -13.11 -10.06 -22.02
C ALA A 535 -13.92 -11.22 -22.66
N GLU A 536 -13.69 -12.46 -22.23
CA GLU A 536 -14.24 -13.67 -22.86
C GLU A 536 -14.86 -14.62 -21.80
N GLY A 537 -15.98 -15.26 -22.14
CA GLY A 537 -16.67 -16.20 -21.25
C GLY A 537 -17.71 -15.58 -20.31
N CYS A 538 -18.29 -16.42 -19.44
CA CYS A 538 -19.37 -16.00 -18.55
C CYS A 538 -18.86 -15.04 -17.48
N LYS A 539 -19.46 -13.85 -17.44
CA LYS A 539 -19.31 -12.81 -16.40
C LYS A 539 -19.67 -13.36 -15.00
N ARG A 540 -18.73 -14.01 -14.31
CA ARG A 540 -18.96 -14.69 -13.01
C ARG A 540 -19.10 -13.74 -11.83
N SER A 541 -18.44 -12.59 -11.85
CA SER A 541 -18.42 -11.67 -10.72
C SER A 541 -18.43 -10.23 -11.22
N LEU A 542 -19.38 -9.46 -10.72
CA LEU A 542 -19.52 -8.03 -10.97
C LEU A 542 -18.88 -7.29 -9.79
N TYR A 543 -18.00 -6.35 -10.08
CA TYR A 543 -17.35 -5.49 -9.10
C TYR A 543 -17.87 -4.06 -9.22
N PHE A 544 -17.62 -3.24 -8.21
CA PHE A 544 -17.99 -1.83 -8.16
C PHE A 544 -16.79 -0.98 -7.73
N VAL A 545 -16.65 0.21 -8.33
CA VAL A 545 -15.59 1.19 -8.02
C VAL A 545 -16.20 2.58 -7.91
N SER A 546 -15.51 3.53 -7.28
CA SER A 546 -15.95 4.94 -7.31
C SER A 546 -15.79 5.55 -8.71
N ALA A 547 -16.52 6.63 -8.97
CA ALA A 547 -16.49 7.35 -10.23
C ALA A 547 -15.07 7.83 -10.60
N GLY A 548 -14.29 8.31 -9.61
CA GLY A 548 -12.90 8.72 -9.82
C GLY A 548 -12.00 7.58 -10.29
N ILE A 549 -12.14 6.39 -9.70
CA ILE A 549 -11.39 5.20 -10.10
C ILE A 549 -11.79 4.76 -11.52
N LYS A 550 -13.09 4.77 -11.83
CA LYS A 550 -13.59 4.46 -13.18
C LYS A 550 -12.92 5.36 -14.24
N ASN A 551 -12.94 6.67 -14.02
CA ASN A 551 -12.37 7.64 -14.95
C ASN A 551 -10.87 7.37 -15.20
N ILE A 552 -10.09 7.13 -14.13
CA ILE A 552 -8.66 6.81 -14.26
C ILE A 552 -8.45 5.58 -15.14
N VAL A 553 -9.23 4.52 -14.90
CA VAL A 553 -9.11 3.28 -15.68
C VAL A 553 -9.39 3.56 -17.14
N GLU A 554 -10.51 4.21 -17.48
CA GLU A 554 -10.89 4.49 -18.86
C GLU A 554 -9.86 5.35 -19.58
N CYS A 555 -9.32 6.38 -18.93
CA CYS A 555 -8.38 7.31 -19.55
C CYS A 555 -6.92 6.81 -19.61
N ASN A 556 -6.56 5.73 -18.90
CA ASN A 556 -5.15 5.32 -18.73
C ASN A 556 -4.86 3.82 -18.97
N ARG A 557 -5.75 3.07 -19.63
CA ARG A 557 -5.55 1.63 -19.93
C ARG A 557 -4.26 1.31 -20.69
N ASP A 558 -3.78 2.25 -21.49
CA ASP A 558 -2.57 2.16 -22.30
C ASP A 558 -1.29 2.47 -21.52
N ARG A 559 -1.39 3.00 -20.30
CA ARG A 559 -0.25 3.56 -19.54
C ARG A 559 -0.06 2.96 -18.16
N LEU A 560 -1.11 2.39 -17.58
CA LEU A 560 -1.07 1.82 -16.25
C LEU A 560 -1.26 0.30 -16.25
N LYS A 561 -0.38 -0.38 -15.51
CA LYS A 561 -0.59 -1.75 -15.06
C LYS A 561 -1.43 -1.76 -13.79
N PHE A 562 -2.72 -2.10 -13.93
CA PHE A 562 -3.65 -2.26 -12.82
C PHE A 562 -3.56 -3.68 -12.24
N ILE A 563 -3.49 -3.80 -10.92
CA ILE A 563 -3.42 -5.09 -10.21
C ILE A 563 -4.76 -5.43 -9.56
N ASN A 564 -5.37 -4.48 -8.86
CA ASN A 564 -6.67 -4.66 -8.23
C ASN A 564 -7.38 -3.34 -7.98
N MET A 565 -8.70 -3.36 -7.92
CA MET A 565 -9.52 -2.20 -7.54
C MET A 565 -10.94 -2.63 -7.20
N GLY A 566 -11.62 -1.79 -6.44
CA GLY A 566 -13.05 -1.95 -6.17
C GLY A 566 -13.39 -3.09 -5.22
N VAL A 567 -14.70 -3.27 -5.06
CA VAL A 567 -15.31 -4.33 -4.24
C VAL A 567 -16.13 -5.25 -5.09
N LYS A 568 -16.26 -6.51 -4.69
CA LYS A 568 -17.18 -7.42 -5.36
C LYS A 568 -18.62 -7.05 -4.98
N LEU A 569 -19.45 -6.79 -5.99
CA LEU A 569 -20.84 -6.39 -5.84
C LEU A 569 -21.79 -7.59 -5.95
N PHE A 570 -21.67 -8.38 -7.02
CA PHE A 570 -22.49 -9.56 -7.24
C PHE A 570 -21.69 -10.77 -7.72
N SER A 571 -22.15 -11.97 -7.38
CA SER A 571 -21.72 -13.24 -7.98
C SER A 571 -22.83 -13.79 -8.87
N ARG A 572 -22.50 -14.18 -10.10
CA ARG A 572 -23.45 -14.85 -10.98
C ARG A 572 -23.66 -16.30 -10.52
N ALA A 573 -24.89 -16.64 -10.19
CA ALA A 573 -25.36 -17.94 -9.72
C ALA A 573 -26.76 -18.23 -10.31
N PRO A 574 -26.84 -18.59 -11.60
CA PRO A 574 -28.11 -18.89 -12.25
C PRO A 574 -28.78 -20.09 -11.58
N SER A 575 -30.09 -20.02 -11.38
CA SER A 575 -30.85 -21.10 -10.76
C SER A 575 -32.22 -21.25 -11.43
N PRO A 576 -32.62 -22.47 -11.84
CA PRO A 576 -33.97 -22.73 -12.33
C PRO A 576 -35.07 -22.42 -11.30
N LEU A 577 -34.72 -22.44 -10.01
CA LEU A 577 -35.63 -22.11 -8.90
C LEU A 577 -35.85 -20.60 -8.75
N VAL A 578 -35.00 -19.79 -9.37
CA VAL A 578 -34.99 -18.32 -9.27
C VAL A 578 -34.75 -17.69 -10.65
N PRO A 579 -35.64 -17.92 -11.63
CA PRO A 579 -35.44 -17.45 -13.00
C PRO A 579 -35.38 -15.92 -13.13
N GLN A 580 -35.86 -15.19 -12.12
CA GLN A 580 -35.93 -13.73 -12.11
C GLN A 580 -34.58 -13.04 -11.90
N CYS A 581 -33.58 -13.68 -11.31
CA CYS A 581 -32.27 -13.05 -11.07
C CYS A 581 -31.12 -14.06 -10.97
N ASP A 582 -30.19 -13.95 -11.91
CA ASP A 582 -28.97 -14.75 -12.00
C ASP A 582 -27.89 -14.33 -10.99
N PHE A 583 -28.10 -13.29 -10.17
CA PHE A 583 -27.04 -12.66 -9.38
C PHE A 583 -27.34 -12.67 -7.89
N ARG A 584 -26.33 -13.02 -7.09
CA ARG A 584 -26.34 -12.98 -5.62
C ARG A 584 -25.47 -11.83 -5.13
N VAL A 585 -25.97 -11.05 -4.18
CA VAL A 585 -25.19 -9.99 -3.52
C VAL A 585 -23.97 -10.62 -2.86
N ALA A 586 -22.82 -9.96 -2.97
CA ALA A 586 -21.61 -10.34 -2.26
C ALA A 586 -21.52 -9.55 -0.95
N GLN A 587 -21.11 -10.21 0.15
CA GLN A 587 -20.92 -9.55 1.45
C GLN A 587 -19.98 -8.33 1.37
N GLU A 588 -18.99 -8.39 0.48
CA GLU A 588 -17.96 -7.36 0.29
C GLU A 588 -18.50 -5.96 -0.05
N CYS A 589 -19.73 -5.83 -0.56
CA CYS A 589 -20.29 -4.52 -0.92
C CYS A 589 -21.21 -3.91 0.15
N LEU A 590 -21.62 -4.68 1.16
CA LEU A 590 -22.63 -4.24 2.11
C LEU A 590 -22.13 -3.08 2.99
N SER A 591 -20.83 -3.05 3.29
CA SER A 591 -20.21 -1.96 4.06
C SER A 591 -20.36 -0.58 3.41
N CYS A 592 -20.49 -0.49 2.09
CA CYS A 592 -20.53 0.78 1.35
C CYS A 592 -21.77 1.00 0.48
N LEU A 593 -22.63 -0.01 0.30
CA LEU A 593 -23.79 0.09 -0.59
C LEU A 593 -25.08 -0.47 0.01
N HIS A 594 -25.11 -0.85 1.29
CA HIS A 594 -26.28 -1.49 1.90
C HIS A 594 -27.56 -0.63 1.77
N ASN A 595 -27.47 0.70 1.89
CA ASN A 595 -28.64 1.57 1.77
C ASN A 595 -29.21 1.63 0.34
N ASN A 596 -28.45 1.22 -0.68
CA ASN A 596 -28.99 1.11 -2.04
C ASN A 596 -29.92 -0.09 -2.21
N PHE A 597 -29.83 -1.10 -1.36
CA PHE A 597 -30.73 -2.24 -1.38
C PHE A 597 -31.95 -1.86 -0.56
N THR A 598 -33.14 -1.74 -1.16
CA THR A 598 -34.39 -1.46 -0.39
C THR A 598 -35.33 -2.66 -0.36
N GLY A 599 -35.02 -3.72 -1.11
CA GLY A 599 -35.76 -4.97 -1.13
C GLY A 599 -34.99 -6.09 -0.47
N ARG A 600 -35.73 -7.11 -0.01
CA ARG A 600 -35.17 -8.36 0.54
C ARG A 600 -34.33 -8.17 1.81
N HIS A 601 -34.63 -7.14 2.59
CA HIS A 601 -34.15 -6.99 3.97
C HIS A 601 -34.98 -7.86 4.89
N VAL A 602 -34.29 -8.59 5.77
CA VAL A 602 -34.89 -9.49 6.76
C VAL A 602 -34.37 -9.03 8.11
N ASP A 603 -35.20 -8.30 8.84
CA ASP A 603 -34.90 -7.95 10.22
C ASP A 603 -34.96 -9.23 11.07
N ILE A 604 -33.86 -9.48 11.78
CA ILE A 604 -33.69 -10.65 12.63
C ILE A 604 -33.45 -10.21 14.06
N ASN A 605 -33.96 -10.98 15.00
CA ASN A 605 -33.65 -10.76 16.41
C ASN A 605 -32.26 -11.37 16.75
N LYS A 606 -31.84 -11.13 17.98
CA LYS A 606 -30.56 -11.62 18.51
C LYS A 606 -30.40 -13.15 18.44
N ASP A 607 -31.47 -13.90 18.68
CA ASP A 607 -31.42 -15.36 18.70
C ASP A 607 -31.22 -15.92 17.28
N ASP A 608 -31.93 -15.36 16.30
CA ASP A 608 -31.75 -15.68 14.88
C ASP A 608 -30.37 -15.26 14.37
N ALA A 609 -29.88 -14.08 14.77
CA ALA A 609 -28.52 -13.65 14.46
C ALA A 609 -27.47 -14.62 15.01
N PHE A 610 -27.66 -15.11 16.24
CA PHE A 610 -26.78 -16.12 16.81
C PHE A 610 -26.81 -17.44 16.02
N ILE A 611 -27.98 -17.92 15.64
CA ILE A 611 -28.13 -19.13 14.81
C ILE A 611 -27.41 -18.96 13.46
N ILE A 612 -27.65 -17.84 12.78
CA ILE A 612 -27.08 -17.55 11.45
C ILE A 612 -25.56 -17.40 11.50
N LEU A 613 -25.02 -16.78 12.56
CA LEU A 613 -23.58 -16.56 12.70
C LEU A 613 -22.81 -17.79 13.18
N THR A 614 -23.46 -18.72 13.89
CA THR A 614 -22.79 -19.89 14.48
C THR A 614 -22.98 -21.18 13.69
N GLN A 615 -24.02 -21.28 12.87
CA GLN A 615 -24.28 -22.45 12.04
C GLN A 615 -23.85 -22.20 10.60
N GLU A 616 -23.19 -23.18 9.98
CA GLU A 616 -22.72 -23.05 8.60
C GLU A 616 -23.88 -23.04 7.58
N ASN A 617 -24.96 -23.79 7.85
CA ASN A 617 -26.14 -23.90 7.00
C ASN A 617 -27.41 -23.94 7.86
N PRO A 618 -27.81 -22.80 8.45
CA PRO A 618 -29.00 -22.74 9.29
C PRO A 618 -30.25 -23.07 8.47
N LEU A 619 -31.10 -23.93 9.02
CA LEU A 619 -32.38 -24.26 8.40
C LEU A 619 -33.40 -23.16 8.71
N ILE A 620 -34.29 -22.84 7.77
CA ILE A 620 -35.34 -21.83 8.00
C ILE A 620 -36.23 -22.26 9.17
N GLU A 621 -36.38 -23.57 9.37
CA GLU A 621 -37.14 -24.16 10.46
C GLU A 621 -36.54 -23.91 11.85
N THR A 622 -35.24 -23.62 11.95
CA THR A 622 -34.58 -23.35 13.23
C THR A 622 -34.70 -21.89 13.66
N LEU A 623 -35.15 -21.00 12.77
CA LEU A 623 -35.31 -19.58 13.05
C LEU A 623 -36.63 -19.30 13.76
N THR A 624 -36.73 -18.13 14.39
CA THR A 624 -37.95 -17.71 15.09
C THR A 624 -39.16 -17.65 14.14
N PRO A 625 -40.39 -17.82 14.67
CA PRO A 625 -41.60 -17.86 13.86
C PRO A 625 -41.77 -16.63 12.93
N ASP A 626 -41.39 -15.44 13.40
CA ASP A 626 -41.52 -14.19 12.66
C ASP A 626 -40.56 -14.15 11.46
N THR A 627 -39.28 -14.43 11.68
CA THR A 627 -38.26 -14.49 10.62
C THR A 627 -38.59 -15.61 9.63
N LYS A 628 -39.03 -16.77 10.12
CA LYS A 628 -39.48 -17.89 9.28
C LYS A 628 -40.65 -17.49 8.38
N LYS A 629 -41.65 -16.81 8.91
CA LYS A 629 -42.81 -16.33 8.14
C LYS A 629 -42.34 -15.40 7.02
N TYR A 630 -41.53 -14.41 7.34
CA TYR A 630 -41.02 -13.45 6.36
C TYR A 630 -40.18 -14.11 5.26
N LEU A 631 -39.27 -15.03 5.62
CA LEU A 631 -38.45 -15.76 4.65
C LEU A 631 -39.27 -16.64 3.70
N ASN A 632 -40.39 -17.20 4.16
CA ASN A 632 -41.28 -18.01 3.32
C ASN A 632 -42.11 -17.16 2.33
N GLU A 633 -42.35 -15.89 2.65
CA GLU A 633 -43.02 -14.93 1.75
C GLU A 633 -42.08 -14.39 0.66
N LEU A 634 -40.77 -14.42 0.91
CA LEU A 634 -39.76 -14.02 -0.07
C LEU A 634 -39.49 -15.14 -1.10
N SER A 635 -39.33 -14.75 -2.36
CA SER A 635 -38.83 -15.69 -3.36
C SER A 635 -37.43 -16.18 -2.96
N LYS A 636 -37.16 -17.47 -3.12
CA LYS A 636 -35.85 -18.07 -2.83
C LYS A 636 -34.74 -17.32 -3.58
N ASN A 637 -33.74 -16.80 -2.87
CA ASN A 637 -32.38 -16.38 -3.32
C ASN A 637 -31.69 -15.69 -2.12
N SER A 638 -30.55 -15.03 -2.33
CA SER A 638 -29.92 -14.17 -1.31
C SER A 638 -30.85 -13.06 -0.80
N SER A 639 -30.84 -12.86 0.52
CA SER A 639 -31.52 -11.78 1.24
C SER A 639 -30.50 -11.11 2.15
N LEU A 640 -30.76 -9.85 2.51
CA LEU A 640 -29.92 -9.08 3.41
C LEU A 640 -30.49 -9.23 4.83
N PHE A 641 -29.67 -9.64 5.78
CA PHE A 641 -30.08 -9.77 7.17
C PHE A 641 -29.60 -8.56 7.96
N THR A 642 -30.52 -7.93 8.69
CA THR A 642 -30.31 -6.75 9.53
C THR A 642 -30.70 -7.09 10.96
N ALA A 643 -29.85 -6.76 11.94
CA ALA A 643 -30.04 -7.12 13.34
C ALA A 643 -29.98 -5.89 14.25
#